data_AF-A0A0S8CMM2-F1
#
_entry.id   AF-A0A0S8CMM2-F1
#
_cell.length_a   1.000
_cell.length_b   1.000
_cell.length_c   1.000
_cell.angle_alpha   90.00
_cell.angle_beta   90.00
_cell.angle_gamma   90.00
#
_symmetry.space_group_name_H-M   'P 1'
#
loop_
_entity.id
_entity.type
_entity.pdbx_description
1 polymer ?
#
loop_
_entity_poly.entity_id
_entity_poly.type
_entity_poly.pdbx_seq_one_letter_code
_entity_poly.pdbx_strand_id
1 'polypeptide(L)'
;IDWAGETVVAGTSGGESAFAVSNNNGLAFNDVSLIDTTLSNLRDVAVSEDSKTIYLISDDGADLSLWRGTTSWQRVLSQRDTSDYIIRLAPGESDVVYLAEKGGHSIYHSPDGGERDWSAGICLLNVQDLAVESPDIAYVLDTEGEVTRMRSAGLSWNTAVDTELNEGTGHMIVSGGEGVLFVGSNDGYIAYSMNGGSKWSKIGSKVQSGAGEVQVIPSENFATDRLIYAASDSPGQNVMRWKIGASTSWADVFNGNLDGGIYGLAVEDNALYALEYNPAKKRSILWQCLLPATASHSSKSWVARATSAETDAVDPQVNFNASPRALKLSSGGKLWAIKTNGINRLYRINDFTEELVLQEPEYGYVGPVNLVTGTAEGVTFRWKRALKATEYEFSLAQDEEFEVWVASITLASDESPVVLTIGPEAEGEAKFNFTPGMTYYWKVRITEPLFHIGSEPGYFHIESMEVIPPVIVKEVPPPIITIPHTLPQEIPYPKIVLPPSSSPKIVIEPAPTTTVVLGYMWALIAAGAVVLLVVVGYVLMSYLDRFLIFWLRKGRYRWSRWRRKKFETGYEKQPLPAADSLEQIEALLKQVTWTMDGPLHLFDAVSYPQTVWAKKRDDCDGFAVLAAALLRQWQPESGPVLITAMLRPVRKSHTVCAFNVPGAGLWFFDNHTLRRGRYRTYADVAAEVQGKARMVCWDVVDPDTLQTLEFHVASERQDG
;
A
#
# COMPACT_ATOMS: atom_id res chain seq x y z
N ILE A 1 18.32 3.45 -41.98
CA ILE A 1 16.93 3.21 -41.55
C ILE A 1 16.44 2.00 -42.30
N ASP A 2 15.88 1.02 -41.60
CA ASP A 2 15.30 -0.19 -42.20
C ASP A 2 13.95 -0.51 -41.54
N TRP A 3 13.07 -1.19 -42.28
CA TRP A 3 11.70 -1.49 -41.86
C TRP A 3 11.53 -2.98 -41.60
N ALA A 4 11.07 -3.34 -40.40
CA ALA A 4 10.76 -4.70 -39.99
C ALA A 4 9.29 -4.78 -39.54
N GLY A 5 8.37 -4.63 -40.51
CA GLY A 5 6.93 -4.50 -40.20
C GLY A 5 6.59 -3.10 -39.69
N GLU A 6 5.91 -3.02 -38.54
CA GLU A 6 5.58 -1.74 -37.86
C GLU A 6 6.76 -1.18 -37.04
N THR A 7 7.81 -1.99 -36.86
CA THR A 7 9.05 -1.58 -36.21
C THR A 7 10.02 -0.99 -37.23
N VAL A 8 10.57 0.18 -36.91
CA VAL A 8 11.60 0.85 -37.73
C VAL A 8 12.89 0.91 -36.94
N VAL A 9 14.03 0.59 -37.55
CA VAL A 9 15.35 0.70 -36.92
C VAL A 9 16.20 1.75 -37.59
N ALA A 10 16.97 2.49 -36.80
CA ALA A 10 17.89 3.50 -37.27
C ALA A 10 19.26 3.33 -36.58
N GLY A 11 20.33 3.65 -37.30
CA GLY A 11 21.67 3.82 -36.75
C GLY A 11 22.12 5.24 -37.06
N THR A 12 22.66 5.93 -36.07
CA THR A 12 23.24 7.28 -36.23
C THR A 12 24.78 7.21 -36.17
N SER A 13 25.44 8.31 -36.51
CA SER A 13 26.91 8.43 -36.41
C SER A 13 27.30 9.81 -35.86
N GLY A 14 28.48 9.88 -35.24
CA GLY A 14 28.94 11.06 -34.49
C GLY A 14 28.77 10.88 -32.97
N GLY A 15 29.06 11.92 -32.18
CA GLY A 15 28.84 11.88 -30.73
C GLY A 15 27.36 11.68 -30.39
N GLU A 16 27.07 11.01 -29.28
CA GLU A 16 25.71 10.63 -28.87
C GLU A 16 24.99 9.70 -29.86
N SER A 17 25.75 9.05 -30.78
CA SER A 17 25.17 8.12 -31.76
C SER A 17 24.68 6.82 -31.12
N ALA A 18 23.76 6.13 -31.79
CA ALA A 18 23.17 4.90 -31.29
C ALA A 18 22.50 4.08 -32.39
N PHE A 19 22.21 2.81 -32.05
CA PHE A 19 21.14 2.06 -32.70
C PHE A 19 19.84 2.31 -31.95
N ALA A 20 18.83 2.74 -32.70
CA ALA A 20 17.53 3.14 -32.19
C ALA A 20 16.39 2.34 -32.84
N VAL A 21 15.31 2.18 -32.10
CA VAL A 21 14.09 1.51 -32.53
C VAL A 21 12.90 2.44 -32.41
N SER A 22 11.99 2.35 -33.36
CA SER A 22 10.70 3.01 -33.38
C SER A 22 9.62 1.94 -33.41
N ASN A 23 8.66 2.00 -32.48
CA ASN A 23 7.48 1.13 -32.46
C ASN A 23 6.22 1.84 -32.99
N ASN A 24 6.38 3.01 -33.61
CA ASN A 24 5.29 3.88 -34.04
C ASN A 24 5.45 4.33 -35.50
N ASN A 25 5.88 3.42 -36.38
CA ASN A 25 6.04 3.67 -37.82
C ASN A 25 7.03 4.80 -38.16
N GLY A 26 8.09 4.97 -37.36
CA GLY A 26 9.18 5.91 -37.58
C GLY A 26 8.90 7.32 -37.08
N LEU A 27 7.87 7.51 -36.24
CA LEU A 27 7.53 8.83 -35.69
C LEU A 27 8.48 9.24 -34.56
N ALA A 28 8.88 8.30 -33.70
CA ALA A 28 9.83 8.53 -32.61
C ALA A 28 10.76 7.34 -32.45
N PHE A 29 12.01 7.59 -32.06
CA PHE A 29 13.05 6.58 -31.92
C PHE A 29 13.63 6.61 -30.51
N ASN A 30 13.78 5.42 -29.92
CA ASN A 30 14.43 5.21 -28.64
C ASN A 30 15.71 4.40 -28.84
N ASP A 31 16.80 4.82 -28.19
CA ASP A 31 18.09 4.15 -28.37
C ASP A 31 18.17 2.88 -27.53
N VAL A 32 18.65 1.79 -28.12
CA VAL A 32 18.63 0.46 -27.52
C VAL A 32 20.00 -0.20 -27.43
N SER A 33 21.00 0.24 -28.22
CA SER A 33 22.33 -0.37 -28.20
C SER A 33 23.38 0.49 -28.89
N LEU A 34 24.66 0.16 -28.66
CA LEU A 34 25.84 0.82 -29.26
C LEU A 34 25.77 2.34 -29.14
N ILE A 35 25.39 2.80 -27.94
CA ILE A 35 25.19 4.21 -27.63
C ILE A 35 26.57 4.81 -27.32
N ASP A 36 26.99 5.77 -28.13
CA ASP A 36 28.23 6.53 -28.03
C ASP A 36 28.06 7.68 -27.02
N THR A 37 27.82 7.31 -25.77
CA THR A 37 27.66 8.22 -24.62
C THR A 37 28.47 7.68 -23.45
N THR A 38 29.21 8.58 -22.80
CA THR A 38 29.93 8.23 -21.57
C THR A 38 29.04 8.46 -20.36
N LEU A 39 28.61 7.40 -19.69
CA LEU A 39 27.84 7.51 -18.44
C LEU A 39 28.75 7.86 -17.26
N SER A 40 28.94 9.15 -17.00
CA SER A 40 29.84 9.63 -15.95
C SER A 40 29.11 9.89 -14.64
N ASN A 41 27.98 10.58 -14.70
CA ASN A 41 27.19 10.97 -13.53
C ASN A 41 25.79 10.36 -13.62
N LEU A 42 25.31 9.83 -12.50
CA LEU A 42 23.88 9.61 -12.26
C LEU A 42 23.36 10.79 -11.44
N ARG A 43 22.26 11.39 -11.87
CA ARG A 43 21.71 12.61 -11.23
C ARG A 43 20.50 12.34 -10.36
N ASP A 44 19.57 11.55 -10.87
CA ASP A 44 18.33 11.24 -10.17
C ASP A 44 17.72 9.94 -10.73
N VAL A 45 16.83 9.34 -9.95
CA VAL A 45 16.08 8.15 -10.34
C VAL A 45 14.61 8.34 -9.95
N ALA A 46 13.70 7.84 -10.76
CA ALA A 46 12.31 7.70 -10.37
C ALA A 46 11.83 6.29 -10.70
N VAL A 47 11.01 5.71 -9.84
CA VAL A 47 10.58 4.31 -9.95
C VAL A 47 9.08 4.26 -9.87
N SER A 48 8.45 3.45 -10.74
CA SER A 48 7.02 3.19 -10.67
C SER A 48 6.66 2.56 -9.34
N GLU A 49 5.42 2.79 -8.91
CA GLU A 49 4.91 2.24 -7.65
C GLU A 49 5.04 0.71 -7.63
N ASP A 50 4.77 0.01 -8.73
CA ASP A 50 4.92 -1.44 -8.83
C ASP A 50 6.36 -1.94 -9.06
N SER A 51 7.33 -1.02 -9.11
CA SER A 51 8.76 -1.28 -9.35
C SER A 51 9.11 -1.89 -10.71
N LYS A 52 8.17 -1.93 -11.66
CA LYS A 52 8.41 -2.53 -12.98
C LYS A 52 9.05 -1.58 -13.99
N THR A 53 8.88 -0.27 -13.78
CA THR A 53 9.46 0.76 -14.64
C THR A 53 10.38 1.64 -13.81
N ILE A 54 11.62 1.79 -14.25
CA ILE A 54 12.63 2.63 -13.63
C ILE A 54 13.04 3.68 -14.64
N TYR A 55 13.07 4.93 -14.24
CA TYR A 55 13.67 5.99 -15.01
C TYR A 55 14.94 6.49 -14.31
N LEU A 56 16.02 6.61 -15.06
CA LEU A 56 17.33 6.98 -14.54
C LEU A 56 17.91 8.11 -15.37
N ILE A 57 18.31 9.19 -14.72
CA ILE A 57 19.01 10.30 -15.36
C ILE A 57 20.51 10.09 -15.24
N SER A 58 21.21 10.27 -16.36
CA SER A 58 22.65 10.39 -16.39
C SER A 58 23.11 11.58 -17.21
N ASP A 59 24.32 12.08 -16.94
CA ASP A 59 25.04 12.99 -17.84
C ASP A 59 26.55 12.77 -17.77
N ASP A 60 27.26 13.38 -18.73
CA ASP A 60 28.73 13.47 -18.74
C ASP A 60 29.25 14.87 -18.33
N GLY A 61 28.36 15.71 -17.80
CA GLY A 61 28.61 17.12 -17.50
C GLY A 61 28.36 18.07 -18.68
N ALA A 62 28.12 17.56 -19.88
CA ALA A 62 27.76 18.33 -21.06
C ALA A 62 26.45 17.86 -21.69
N ASP A 63 26.20 16.55 -21.76
CA ASP A 63 25.05 15.96 -22.43
C ASP A 63 24.23 15.09 -21.46
N LEU A 64 22.91 15.27 -21.53
CA LEU A 64 21.90 14.60 -20.71
C LEU A 64 21.36 13.36 -21.43
N SER A 65 21.19 12.27 -20.68
CA SER A 65 20.44 11.08 -21.10
C SER A 65 19.42 10.66 -20.07
N LEU A 66 18.18 10.40 -20.52
CA LEU A 66 17.14 9.76 -19.73
C LEU A 66 16.95 8.32 -20.19
N TRP A 67 17.10 7.40 -19.25
CA TRP A 67 16.96 5.96 -19.47
C TRP A 67 15.67 5.46 -18.88
N ARG A 68 14.93 4.63 -19.62
CA ARG A 68 13.79 3.87 -19.13
C ARG A 68 14.15 2.39 -19.09
N GLY A 69 14.10 1.79 -17.91
CA GLY A 69 14.30 0.37 -17.66
C GLY A 69 12.96 -0.31 -17.39
N THR A 70 12.62 -1.29 -18.21
CA THR A 70 11.49 -2.21 -17.97
C THR A 70 12.01 -3.64 -17.91
N THR A 71 11.83 -4.42 -18.98
CA THR A 71 12.55 -5.68 -19.20
C THR A 71 13.94 -5.46 -19.80
N SER A 72 14.13 -4.34 -20.50
CA SER A 72 15.40 -3.85 -21.01
C SER A 72 15.51 -2.33 -20.79
N TRP A 73 16.74 -1.81 -20.90
CA TRP A 73 17.01 -0.38 -20.84
C TRP A 73 16.94 0.24 -22.24
N GLN A 74 16.32 1.41 -22.32
CA GLN A 74 16.25 2.23 -23.52
C GLN A 74 16.55 3.68 -23.15
N ARG A 75 17.29 4.41 -23.98
CA ARG A 75 17.39 5.87 -23.85
C ARG A 75 16.21 6.50 -24.56
N VAL A 76 15.35 7.15 -23.78
CA VAL A 76 14.06 7.72 -24.25
C VAL A 76 14.13 9.24 -24.44
N LEU A 77 15.22 9.87 -23.99
CA LEU A 77 15.55 11.27 -24.29
C LEU A 77 17.07 11.45 -24.22
N SER A 78 17.62 12.21 -25.16
CA SER A 78 18.98 12.74 -25.13
C SER A 78 18.92 14.23 -25.44
N GLN A 79 19.64 15.05 -24.67
CA GLN A 79 19.77 16.49 -24.88
C GLN A 79 21.24 16.87 -24.79
N ARG A 80 21.67 17.76 -25.68
CA ARG A 80 23.05 18.25 -25.70
C ARG A 80 23.20 19.55 -24.95
N ASP A 81 24.43 19.84 -24.53
CA ASP A 81 24.83 21.11 -23.89
C ASP A 81 23.99 21.43 -22.64
N THR A 82 23.52 20.41 -21.92
CA THR A 82 22.69 20.52 -20.72
C THR A 82 22.93 19.34 -19.78
N SER A 83 22.83 19.57 -18.47
CA SER A 83 23.08 18.56 -17.43
C SER A 83 22.30 18.88 -16.16
N ASP A 84 22.43 18.06 -15.11
CA ASP A 84 21.85 18.31 -13.79
C ASP A 84 20.30 18.37 -13.76
N TYR A 85 19.66 17.38 -14.38
CA TYR A 85 18.20 17.26 -14.35
C TYR A 85 17.70 16.40 -13.20
N ILE A 86 16.45 16.65 -12.79
CA ILE A 86 15.68 15.84 -11.85
C ILE A 86 14.48 15.18 -12.54
N ILE A 87 14.03 14.03 -12.05
CA ILE A 87 12.89 13.29 -12.61
C ILE A 87 11.81 13.00 -11.57
N ARG A 88 10.55 13.16 -11.96
CA ARG A 88 9.37 12.81 -11.15
C ARG A 88 8.34 12.06 -12.00
N LEU A 89 7.62 11.12 -11.39
CA LEU A 89 6.51 10.41 -12.01
C LEU A 89 5.19 10.91 -11.45
N ALA A 90 4.13 10.84 -12.26
CA ALA A 90 2.79 11.06 -11.75
C ALA A 90 2.35 9.88 -10.86
N PRO A 91 1.81 10.16 -9.65
CA PRO A 91 1.25 9.10 -8.81
C PRO A 91 0.15 8.32 -9.54
N GLY A 92 0.22 6.98 -9.49
CA GLY A 92 -0.74 6.07 -10.13
C GLY A 92 -0.65 5.94 -11.65
N GLU A 93 0.19 6.74 -12.32
CA GLU A 93 0.38 6.71 -13.78
C GLU A 93 1.88 6.83 -14.12
N SER A 94 2.62 5.71 -13.98
CA SER A 94 4.08 5.68 -14.10
C SER A 94 4.64 6.01 -15.50
N ASP A 95 3.77 6.06 -16.51
CA ASP A 95 4.15 6.47 -17.86
C ASP A 95 4.12 8.01 -18.00
N VAL A 96 3.55 8.73 -17.04
CA VAL A 96 3.56 10.19 -17.05
C VAL A 96 4.81 10.69 -16.33
N VAL A 97 5.77 11.18 -17.11
CA VAL A 97 7.12 11.52 -16.67
C VAL A 97 7.34 13.03 -16.79
N TYR A 98 7.89 13.60 -15.73
CA TYR A 98 8.38 14.97 -15.69
C TYR A 98 9.88 14.99 -15.48
N LEU A 99 10.57 15.77 -16.31
CA LEU A 99 12.00 15.95 -16.30
C LEU A 99 12.28 17.46 -16.26
N ALA A 100 13.10 17.94 -15.33
CA ALA A 100 13.32 19.37 -15.14
C ALA A 100 14.79 19.70 -14.92
N GLU A 101 15.26 20.79 -15.53
CA GLU A 101 16.64 21.29 -15.43
C GLU A 101 16.84 21.99 -14.10
N LYS A 102 17.64 21.41 -13.20
CA LYS A 102 17.91 22.03 -11.89
C LYS A 102 18.74 23.30 -12.08
N GLY A 103 18.32 24.39 -11.45
CA GLY A 103 18.89 25.72 -11.62
C GLY A 103 18.51 26.43 -12.93
N GLY A 104 17.76 25.76 -13.81
CA GLY A 104 17.29 26.31 -15.09
C GLY A 104 15.77 26.46 -15.15
N HIS A 105 15.24 26.74 -16.33
CA HIS A 105 13.79 26.91 -16.57
C HIS A 105 13.19 25.78 -17.39
N SER A 106 14.01 24.86 -17.92
CA SER A 106 13.55 23.86 -18.88
C SER A 106 12.80 22.73 -18.18
N ILE A 107 11.60 22.42 -18.66
CA ILE A 107 10.81 21.27 -18.19
C ILE A 107 10.31 20.48 -19.39
N TYR A 108 10.48 19.17 -19.32
CA TYR A 108 9.97 18.22 -20.28
C TYR A 108 8.91 17.34 -19.63
N HIS A 109 7.85 17.09 -20.37
CA HIS A 109 6.77 16.21 -19.97
C HIS A 109 6.55 15.15 -21.06
N SER A 110 6.39 13.89 -20.64
CA SER A 110 5.93 12.82 -21.51
C SER A 110 4.73 12.10 -20.87
N PRO A 111 3.61 11.93 -21.59
CA PRO A 111 2.46 11.19 -21.10
C PRO A 111 2.57 9.66 -21.31
N ASP A 112 3.61 9.19 -22.02
CA ASP A 112 3.73 7.80 -22.46
C ASP A 112 5.12 7.19 -22.23
N GLY A 113 5.81 7.69 -21.22
CA GLY A 113 7.09 7.17 -20.75
C GLY A 113 8.24 7.44 -21.71
N GLY A 114 8.10 8.47 -22.55
CA GLY A 114 9.03 8.80 -23.62
C GLY A 114 8.94 7.85 -24.81
N GLU A 115 7.83 7.13 -25.01
CA GLU A 115 7.67 6.26 -26.17
C GLU A 115 7.45 7.05 -27.47
N ARG A 116 6.66 8.13 -27.42
CA ARG A 116 6.29 8.89 -28.63
C ARG A 116 6.47 10.38 -28.46
N ASP A 117 6.02 10.91 -27.33
CA ASP A 117 5.80 12.34 -27.20
C ASP A 117 6.58 12.93 -26.03
N TRP A 118 7.32 13.99 -26.33
CA TRP A 118 7.92 14.89 -25.35
C TRP A 118 7.45 16.31 -25.63
N SER A 119 6.89 16.95 -24.62
CA SER A 119 6.53 18.37 -24.64
C SER A 119 7.54 19.15 -23.82
N ALA A 120 8.23 20.09 -24.45
CA ALA A 120 9.10 21.04 -23.76
C ALA A 120 8.31 22.28 -23.35
N GLY A 121 8.52 22.75 -22.12
CA GLY A 121 7.97 23.96 -21.56
C GLY A 121 9.06 24.76 -20.85
N ILE A 122 8.77 26.06 -20.66
CA ILE A 122 9.63 26.98 -19.90
C ILE A 122 8.89 27.32 -18.62
N CYS A 123 9.48 26.97 -17.48
CA CYS A 123 8.98 27.36 -16.17
C CYS A 123 9.21 28.86 -15.92
N LEU A 124 8.32 29.48 -15.15
CA LEU A 124 8.49 30.85 -14.70
C LEU A 124 9.59 31.00 -13.64
N LEU A 125 9.92 29.91 -12.95
CA LEU A 125 10.88 29.87 -11.84
C LEU A 125 12.12 29.07 -12.22
N ASN A 126 13.25 29.36 -11.57
CA ASN A 126 14.44 28.51 -11.65
C ASN A 126 14.18 27.24 -10.84
N VAL A 127 14.19 26.08 -11.47
CA VAL A 127 13.78 24.83 -10.82
C VAL A 127 14.82 24.42 -9.78
N GLN A 128 14.44 24.40 -8.50
CA GLN A 128 15.22 23.78 -7.43
C GLN A 128 14.75 22.33 -7.20
N ASP A 129 13.43 22.13 -7.14
CA ASP A 129 12.80 20.81 -7.03
C ASP A 129 11.39 20.83 -7.65
N LEU A 130 10.84 19.64 -7.91
CA LEU A 130 9.52 19.41 -8.50
C LEU A 130 8.75 18.36 -7.68
N ALA A 131 7.48 18.64 -7.42
CA ALA A 131 6.51 17.68 -6.88
C ALA A 131 5.36 17.46 -7.87
N VAL A 132 4.94 16.21 -8.07
CA VAL A 132 3.84 15.85 -8.96
C VAL A 132 2.67 15.37 -8.11
N GLU A 133 1.51 15.99 -8.28
CA GLU A 133 0.28 15.62 -7.58
C GLU A 133 -0.57 14.67 -8.43
N SER A 134 -0.60 14.89 -9.74
CA SER A 134 -1.35 14.08 -10.70
C SER A 134 -0.74 14.22 -12.11
N PRO A 135 -1.19 13.43 -13.10
CA PRO A 135 -0.69 13.52 -14.47
C PRO A 135 -0.68 14.92 -15.06
N ASP A 136 -1.63 15.78 -14.69
CA ASP A 136 -1.79 17.13 -15.26
C ASP A 136 -1.28 18.25 -14.35
N ILE A 137 -0.90 17.93 -13.10
CA ILE A 137 -0.61 18.91 -12.05
C ILE A 137 0.74 18.57 -11.40
N ALA A 138 1.67 19.51 -11.53
CA ALA A 138 2.92 19.52 -10.80
C ALA A 138 3.19 20.92 -10.22
N TYR A 139 4.15 20.98 -9.31
CA TYR A 139 4.56 22.17 -8.58
C TYR A 139 6.07 22.29 -8.64
N VAL A 140 6.54 23.46 -9.06
CA VAL A 140 7.97 23.79 -9.11
C VAL A 140 8.27 24.72 -7.95
N LEU A 141 9.31 24.37 -7.21
CA LEU A 141 9.94 25.21 -6.18
C LEU A 141 11.23 25.80 -6.75
N ASP A 142 11.53 27.05 -6.41
CA ASP A 142 12.86 27.65 -6.63
C ASP A 142 13.68 27.84 -5.36
N THR A 143 14.89 28.36 -5.52
CA THR A 143 15.79 28.68 -4.41
C THR A 143 15.29 29.86 -3.58
N GLU A 144 14.44 30.73 -4.12
CA GLU A 144 13.90 31.88 -3.39
C GLU A 144 12.77 31.50 -2.43
N GLY A 145 12.31 30.25 -2.47
CA GLY A 145 11.20 29.79 -1.66
C GLY A 145 9.85 30.17 -2.26
N GLU A 146 9.79 30.42 -3.58
CA GLU A 146 8.55 30.58 -4.31
C GLU A 146 8.12 29.25 -4.94
N VAL A 147 6.81 29.02 -5.01
CA VAL A 147 6.24 27.86 -5.70
C VAL A 147 5.28 28.31 -6.79
N THR A 148 5.47 27.77 -7.99
CA THR A 148 4.48 27.89 -9.08
C THR A 148 3.78 26.57 -9.34
N ARG A 149 2.47 26.65 -9.59
CA ARG A 149 1.66 25.51 -9.99
C ARG A 149 1.59 25.43 -11.51
N MET A 150 1.93 24.26 -12.03
CA MET A 150 1.76 23.90 -13.42
C MET A 150 0.36 23.33 -13.67
N ARG A 151 -0.22 23.64 -14.83
CA ARG A 151 -1.44 23.03 -15.37
C ARG A 151 -1.22 22.62 -16.81
N SER A 152 -1.98 21.61 -17.26
CA SER A 152 -1.93 21.14 -18.65
C SER A 152 -0.53 20.64 -19.03
N ALA A 153 0.08 19.84 -18.15
CA ALA A 153 1.29 19.08 -18.44
C ALA A 153 2.49 19.89 -18.98
N GLY A 154 2.81 21.03 -18.34
CA GLY A 154 3.97 21.88 -18.68
C GLY A 154 3.66 23.07 -19.58
N LEU A 155 2.44 23.18 -20.11
CA LEU A 155 2.07 24.22 -21.08
C LEU A 155 1.55 25.51 -20.44
N SER A 156 1.13 25.49 -19.17
CA SER A 156 0.61 26.67 -18.50
C SER A 156 1.00 26.71 -17.03
N TRP A 157 1.29 27.92 -16.56
CA TRP A 157 1.80 28.19 -15.21
C TRP A 157 0.92 29.20 -14.51
N ASN A 158 0.68 28.99 -13.22
CA ASN A 158 0.13 30.02 -12.36
C ASN A 158 1.22 31.02 -11.98
N THR A 159 0.81 32.18 -11.47
CA THR A 159 1.73 33.09 -10.78
C THR A 159 2.42 32.37 -9.63
N ALA A 160 3.72 32.62 -9.46
CA ALA A 160 4.48 32.13 -8.32
C ALA A 160 3.89 32.66 -7.00
N VAL A 161 3.95 31.85 -5.96
CA VAL A 161 3.43 32.15 -4.63
C VAL A 161 4.52 31.90 -3.61
N ASP A 162 4.81 32.92 -2.81
CA ASP A 162 5.76 32.87 -1.69
C ASP A 162 5.33 31.81 -0.65
N THR A 163 6.29 31.01 -0.17
CA THR A 163 6.04 29.94 0.81
C THR A 163 6.10 30.39 2.27
N GLU A 164 6.38 31.68 2.50
CA GLU A 164 6.73 32.33 3.77
C GLU A 164 8.12 31.92 4.30
N LEU A 165 8.86 31.08 3.57
CA LEU A 165 10.27 30.78 3.84
C LEU A 165 11.13 32.02 3.61
N ASN A 166 12.37 31.98 4.11
CA ASN A 166 13.28 33.09 3.87
C ASN A 166 13.73 33.07 2.40
N GLU A 167 13.87 34.24 1.78
CA GLU A 167 14.44 34.37 0.43
C GLU A 167 15.81 33.67 0.34
N GLY A 168 16.09 33.02 -0.80
CA GLY A 168 17.28 32.21 -1.03
C GLY A 168 17.37 30.88 -0.25
N THR A 169 16.28 30.42 0.39
CA THR A 169 16.31 29.20 1.22
C THR A 169 15.54 27.99 0.72
N GLY A 170 14.82 28.04 -0.42
CA GLY A 170 14.09 26.88 -0.94
C GLY A 170 15.02 25.69 -1.24
N HIS A 171 14.66 24.48 -0.79
CA HIS A 171 15.50 23.27 -0.98
C HIS A 171 14.80 22.10 -1.65
N MET A 172 13.68 21.62 -1.09
CA MET A 172 12.94 20.47 -1.63
C MET A 172 11.43 20.67 -1.51
N ILE A 173 10.67 20.05 -2.42
CA ILE A 173 9.20 20.04 -2.38
C ILE A 173 8.65 18.62 -2.52
N VAL A 174 7.63 18.28 -1.74
CA VAL A 174 6.92 17.00 -1.83
C VAL A 174 5.41 17.20 -1.79
N SER A 175 4.69 16.35 -2.52
CA SER A 175 3.24 16.25 -2.47
C SER A 175 2.81 15.26 -1.41
N GLY A 176 1.86 15.65 -0.56
CA GLY A 176 1.16 14.78 0.38
C GLY A 176 -0.20 14.30 -0.13
N GLY A 177 -0.45 14.43 -1.44
CA GLY A 177 -1.74 14.13 -2.08
C GLY A 177 -2.43 15.38 -2.61
N GLU A 178 -3.72 15.25 -2.93
CA GLU A 178 -4.50 16.33 -3.59
C GLU A 178 -4.48 17.63 -2.76
N GLY A 179 -3.84 18.66 -3.30
CA GLY A 179 -3.77 19.98 -2.69
C GLY A 179 -2.86 20.11 -1.46
N VAL A 180 -2.13 19.05 -1.09
CA VAL A 180 -1.25 19.05 0.09
C VAL A 180 0.20 19.07 -0.35
N LEU A 181 0.95 20.08 0.10
CA LEU A 181 2.36 20.27 -0.27
C LEU A 181 3.19 20.65 0.95
N PHE A 182 4.46 20.22 0.94
CA PHE A 182 5.45 20.60 1.94
C PHE A 182 6.74 21.02 1.24
N VAL A 183 7.36 22.08 1.78
CA VAL A 183 8.64 22.61 1.33
C VAL A 183 9.60 22.62 2.51
N GLY A 184 10.77 22.04 2.33
CA GLY A 184 11.90 22.19 3.26
C GLY A 184 12.85 23.29 2.77
N SER A 185 13.44 24.04 3.71
CA SER A 185 14.43 25.07 3.42
C SER A 185 15.86 24.63 3.72
N ASN A 186 16.85 25.40 3.26
CA ASN A 186 18.28 25.22 3.54
C ASN A 186 18.75 25.88 4.85
N ASP A 187 17.85 26.57 5.57
CA ASP A 187 18.13 27.24 6.84
C ASP A 187 17.34 26.65 8.01
N GLY A 188 16.75 25.46 7.82
CA GLY A 188 16.15 24.67 8.88
C GLY A 188 14.64 24.79 9.07
N TYR A 189 13.91 25.47 8.19
CA TYR A 189 12.47 25.68 8.27
C TYR A 189 11.68 24.79 7.31
N ILE A 190 10.38 24.69 7.58
CA ILE A 190 9.41 24.02 6.72
C ILE A 190 8.21 24.94 6.50
N ALA A 191 7.70 24.95 5.28
CA ALA A 191 6.42 25.52 4.93
C ALA A 191 5.49 24.45 4.36
N TYR A 192 4.18 24.66 4.50
CA TYR A 192 3.18 23.75 3.97
C TYR A 192 1.99 24.50 3.36
N SER A 193 1.33 23.83 2.42
CA SER A 193 0.08 24.28 1.80
C SER A 193 -0.95 23.15 1.87
N MET A 194 -2.20 23.52 2.17
CA MET A 194 -3.35 22.59 2.18
C MET A 194 -4.38 22.90 1.08
N ASN A 195 -4.01 23.76 0.11
CA ASN A 195 -4.91 24.24 -0.94
C ASN A 195 -4.25 24.30 -2.33
N GLY A 196 -3.34 23.37 -2.60
CA GLY A 196 -2.67 23.22 -3.90
C GLY A 196 -1.81 24.42 -4.25
N GLY A 197 -1.01 24.88 -3.29
CA GLY A 197 0.00 25.94 -3.44
C GLY A 197 -0.59 27.35 -3.54
N SER A 198 -1.87 27.55 -3.25
CA SER A 198 -2.52 28.86 -3.37
C SER A 198 -2.26 29.75 -2.15
N LYS A 199 -1.97 29.16 -0.99
CA LYS A 199 -1.51 29.84 0.24
C LYS A 199 -0.58 28.91 1.01
N TRP A 200 0.42 29.50 1.63
CA TRP A 200 1.42 28.79 2.42
C TRP A 200 1.40 29.19 3.89
N SER A 201 1.98 28.35 4.72
CA SER A 201 2.17 28.59 6.14
C SER A 201 3.52 28.03 6.57
N LYS A 202 4.40 28.89 7.08
CA LYS A 202 5.68 28.51 7.66
C LYS A 202 5.49 28.01 9.08
N ILE A 203 6.16 26.91 9.42
CA ILE A 203 6.33 26.47 10.81
C ILE A 203 7.33 27.41 11.48
N GLY A 204 6.89 28.13 12.52
CA GLY A 204 7.67 29.21 13.14
C GLY A 204 8.95 28.78 13.87
N SER A 205 9.17 27.47 14.05
CA SER A 205 10.37 26.91 14.68
C SER A 205 11.19 26.11 13.68
N LYS A 206 12.51 26.34 13.66
CA LYS A 206 13.45 25.47 12.95
C LYS A 206 13.30 24.02 13.43
N VAL A 207 13.52 23.06 12.53
CA VAL A 207 13.52 21.62 12.84
C VAL A 207 14.43 21.35 14.04
N GLN A 208 15.67 21.83 13.96
CA GLN A 208 16.63 21.88 15.06
C GLN A 208 17.53 23.12 14.93
N SER A 209 18.21 23.48 16.03
CA SER A 209 19.19 24.56 16.01
C SER A 209 20.37 24.20 15.11
N GLY A 210 20.70 25.09 14.17
CA GLY A 210 21.76 24.86 13.19
C GLY A 210 21.36 23.97 12.01
N ALA A 211 20.06 23.70 11.81
CA ALA A 211 19.60 22.92 10.66
C ALA A 211 19.90 23.61 9.32
N GLY A 212 20.30 22.79 8.35
CA GLY A 212 20.65 23.15 6.99
C GLY A 212 19.55 22.75 6.02
N GLU A 213 19.91 21.98 4.98
CA GLU A 213 18.98 21.45 3.97
C GLU A 213 18.00 20.45 4.58
N VAL A 214 16.74 20.87 4.73
CA VAL A 214 15.69 20.08 5.38
C VAL A 214 14.99 19.16 4.38
N GLN A 215 14.96 17.88 4.70
CA GLN A 215 14.04 16.89 4.14
C GLN A 215 12.73 16.91 4.93
N VAL A 216 11.59 16.82 4.25
CA VAL A 216 10.27 16.68 4.87
C VAL A 216 9.43 15.65 4.14
N ILE A 217 8.71 14.81 4.89
CA ILE A 217 7.74 13.85 4.35
C ILE A 217 6.50 13.80 5.25
N PRO A 218 5.28 13.81 4.70
CA PRO A 218 4.08 13.52 5.48
C PRO A 218 4.04 12.05 5.92
N SER A 219 3.32 11.76 7.00
CA SER A 219 2.91 10.39 7.29
C SER A 219 1.98 9.86 6.19
N GLU A 220 1.92 8.54 6.04
CA GLU A 220 0.97 7.90 5.14
C GLU A 220 -0.49 8.26 5.47
N ASN A 221 -0.79 8.40 6.77
CA ASN A 221 -2.10 8.78 7.29
C ASN A 221 -2.27 10.29 7.49
N PHE A 222 -1.54 11.13 6.75
CA PHE A 222 -1.53 12.58 6.96
C PHE A 222 -2.92 13.22 6.96
N ALA A 223 -3.85 12.71 6.16
CA ALA A 223 -5.23 13.21 6.10
C ALA A 223 -5.93 13.18 7.47
N THR A 224 -5.59 12.20 8.31
CA THR A 224 -6.21 11.98 9.63
C THR A 224 -5.31 12.44 10.76
N ASP A 225 -4.03 12.05 10.76
CA ASP A 225 -3.12 12.28 11.89
C ASP A 225 -2.45 13.68 11.87
N ARG A 226 -2.39 14.31 10.70
CA ARG A 226 -1.69 15.58 10.40
C ARG A 226 -0.19 15.56 10.76
N LEU A 227 0.46 14.40 10.72
CA LEU A 227 1.86 14.22 11.09
C LEU A 227 2.81 14.42 9.90
N ILE A 228 3.91 15.13 10.16
CA ILE A 228 5.05 15.20 9.26
C ILE A 228 6.32 14.79 10.00
N TYR A 229 7.26 14.25 9.23
CA TYR A 229 8.61 13.96 9.67
C TYR A 229 9.59 14.85 8.91
N ALA A 230 10.61 15.31 9.62
CA ALA A 230 11.61 16.21 9.09
C ALA A 230 13.00 15.85 9.61
N ALA A 231 14.01 16.04 8.77
CA ALA A 231 15.41 15.87 9.15
C ALA A 231 16.27 16.80 8.30
N SER A 232 17.51 17.02 8.72
CA SER A 232 18.42 17.96 8.07
C SER A 232 19.70 17.26 7.64
N ASP A 233 20.33 17.78 6.59
CA ASP A 233 21.62 17.32 6.07
C ASP A 233 22.82 17.67 6.97
N SER A 234 22.59 18.46 8.02
CA SER A 234 23.62 18.89 8.95
C SER A 234 23.97 17.75 9.92
N PRO A 235 25.26 17.37 10.04
CA PRO A 235 25.69 16.32 10.97
C PRO A 235 25.25 16.57 12.43
N GLY A 236 24.90 15.52 13.15
CA GLY A 236 24.47 15.62 14.55
C GLY A 236 22.99 15.97 14.75
N GLN A 237 22.22 16.07 13.67
CA GLN A 237 20.79 16.38 13.73
C GLN A 237 19.96 15.12 13.51
N ASN A 238 18.90 15.01 14.30
CA ASN A 238 18.05 13.84 14.41
C ASN A 238 16.81 13.98 13.52
N VAL A 239 16.05 12.89 13.44
CA VAL A 239 14.74 12.88 12.79
C VAL A 239 13.70 13.40 13.77
N MET A 240 12.94 14.41 13.33
CA MET A 240 11.96 15.13 14.13
C MET A 240 10.54 14.90 13.60
N ARG A 241 9.55 14.98 14.49
CA ARG A 241 8.11 14.89 14.18
C ARG A 241 7.38 16.18 14.54
N TRP A 242 6.42 16.56 13.72
CA TRP A 242 5.50 17.67 13.97
C TRP A 242 4.06 17.31 13.58
N LYS A 243 3.10 17.75 14.40
CA LYS A 243 1.66 17.62 14.10
C LYS A 243 1.09 18.98 13.70
N ILE A 244 0.69 19.12 12.45
CA ILE A 244 0.15 20.39 11.92
C ILE A 244 -1.13 20.77 12.69
N GLY A 245 -1.18 22.01 13.17
CA GLY A 245 -2.30 22.56 13.94
C GLY A 245 -2.33 22.17 15.41
N ALA A 246 -1.41 21.31 15.89
CA ALA A 246 -1.38 20.88 17.30
C ALA A 246 -0.01 21.05 17.98
N SER A 247 1.10 20.78 17.27
CA SER A 247 2.45 20.93 17.83
C SER A 247 2.81 22.40 18.05
N THR A 248 3.50 22.67 19.16
CA THR A 248 4.16 23.96 19.44
C THR A 248 5.68 23.87 19.39
N SER A 249 6.23 22.65 19.31
CA SER A 249 7.65 22.34 19.20
C SER A 249 7.85 21.02 18.45
N TRP A 250 9.02 20.86 17.83
CA TRP A 250 9.45 19.60 17.22
C TRP A 250 9.72 18.54 18.28
N ALA A 251 9.24 17.32 18.04
CA ALA A 251 9.52 16.17 18.90
C ALA A 251 10.61 15.30 18.27
N ASP A 252 11.68 15.03 19.00
CA ASP A 252 12.72 14.10 18.56
C ASP A 252 12.20 12.66 18.62
N VAL A 253 12.22 11.98 17.48
CA VAL A 253 11.78 10.59 17.36
C VAL A 253 12.95 9.62 17.22
N PHE A 254 14.18 10.12 17.08
CA PHE A 254 15.38 9.31 16.88
C PHE A 254 16.09 9.00 18.20
N ASN A 255 16.52 7.76 18.37
CA ASN A 255 17.25 7.35 19.58
C ASN A 255 18.76 7.36 19.35
N GLY A 256 19.44 8.25 20.05
CA GLY A 256 20.87 8.50 19.90
C GLY A 256 21.15 9.79 19.14
N ASN A 257 22.29 9.82 18.44
CA ASN A 257 22.68 10.94 17.60
C ASN A 257 23.10 10.40 16.23
N LEU A 258 22.65 11.06 15.17
CA LEU A 258 23.15 10.80 13.82
C LEU A 258 24.55 11.43 13.65
N ASP A 259 25.50 10.66 13.12
CA ASP A 259 26.87 11.16 12.92
C ASP A 259 27.01 11.98 11.62
N GLY A 260 26.10 11.77 10.66
CA GLY A 260 25.99 12.44 9.36
C GLY A 260 24.66 13.17 9.20
N GLY A 261 24.36 13.58 7.96
CA GLY A 261 23.14 14.28 7.59
C GLY A 261 22.12 13.40 6.89
N ILE A 262 20.83 13.74 6.97
CA ILE A 262 19.78 13.02 6.24
C ILE A 262 19.54 13.64 4.86
N TYR A 263 19.70 12.84 3.81
CA TYR A 263 19.54 13.25 2.40
C TYR A 263 18.25 12.71 1.75
N GLY A 264 17.49 11.89 2.48
CA GLY A 264 16.21 11.40 2.00
C GLY A 264 15.35 10.80 3.11
N LEU A 265 14.05 11.01 3.01
CA LEU A 265 13.03 10.41 3.86
C LEU A 265 12.00 9.68 2.99
N ALA A 266 11.48 8.56 3.48
CA ALA A 266 10.37 7.83 2.86
C ALA A 266 9.47 7.22 3.93
N VAL A 267 8.18 7.05 3.63
CA VAL A 267 7.20 6.43 4.52
C VAL A 267 6.37 5.40 3.74
N GLU A 268 6.22 4.20 4.29
CA GLU A 268 5.36 3.12 3.76
C GLU A 268 4.90 2.22 4.90
N ASP A 269 3.65 1.75 4.88
CA ASP A 269 3.08 0.85 5.89
C ASP A 269 3.33 1.36 7.32
N ASN A 270 3.18 2.67 7.53
CA ASN A 270 3.54 3.43 8.74
C ASN A 270 5.03 3.37 9.17
N ALA A 271 5.92 2.67 8.46
CA ALA A 271 7.35 2.69 8.71
C ALA A 271 7.98 3.96 8.09
N LEU A 272 8.89 4.60 8.84
CA LEU A 272 9.68 5.74 8.41
C LEU A 272 11.11 5.30 8.10
N TYR A 273 11.59 5.65 6.91
CA TYR A 273 12.95 5.44 6.46
C TYR A 273 13.71 6.75 6.38
N ALA A 274 14.95 6.77 6.85
CA ALA A 274 15.83 7.92 6.76
C ALA A 274 17.21 7.51 6.21
N LEU A 275 17.63 8.15 5.12
CA LEU A 275 18.91 7.88 4.48
C LEU A 275 19.95 8.90 4.93
N GLU A 276 20.85 8.45 5.79
CA GLU A 276 21.99 9.23 6.28
C GLU A 276 23.18 9.10 5.33
N TYR A 277 23.90 10.20 5.13
CA TYR A 277 25.24 10.20 4.59
C TYR A 277 26.21 10.93 5.52
N ASN A 278 27.32 10.28 5.84
CA ASN A 278 28.39 10.87 6.64
C ASN A 278 29.59 11.21 5.74
N PRO A 279 29.87 12.50 5.48
CA PRO A 279 30.97 12.91 4.61
C PRO A 279 32.35 12.60 5.21
N ALA A 280 32.50 12.63 6.54
CA ALA A 280 33.76 12.33 7.21
C ALA A 280 34.13 10.84 7.11
N LYS A 281 33.13 9.95 7.17
CA LYS A 281 33.30 8.50 7.05
C LYS A 281 33.13 8.01 5.60
N LYS A 282 32.64 8.86 4.69
CA LYS A 282 32.23 8.52 3.31
C LYS A 282 31.37 7.26 3.25
N ARG A 283 30.35 7.24 4.11
CA ARG A 283 29.49 6.06 4.33
C ARG A 283 28.05 6.49 4.44
N SER A 284 27.16 5.74 3.82
CA SER A 284 25.71 5.95 3.94
C SER A 284 25.10 4.94 4.89
N ILE A 285 24.04 5.32 5.60
CA ILE A 285 23.30 4.46 6.52
C ILE A 285 21.81 4.63 6.25
N LEU A 286 21.11 3.54 5.97
CA LEU A 286 19.66 3.53 5.91
C LEU A 286 19.11 3.20 7.30
N TRP A 287 18.32 4.11 7.86
CA TRP A 287 17.62 3.95 9.12
C TRP A 287 16.15 3.62 8.88
N GLN A 288 15.56 2.75 9.71
CA GLN A 288 14.14 2.41 9.70
C GLN A 288 13.53 2.57 11.10
N CYS A 289 12.33 3.14 11.17
CA CYS A 289 11.50 3.22 12.36
C CYS A 289 10.09 2.70 12.08
N LEU A 290 9.64 1.64 12.74
CA LEU A 290 8.32 1.04 12.47
C LEU A 290 7.14 1.77 13.10
N LEU A 291 7.37 2.49 14.21
CA LEU A 291 6.32 3.20 14.95
C LEU A 291 6.67 4.68 15.12
N PRO A 292 6.92 5.42 14.02
CA PRO A 292 7.41 6.79 14.09
C PRO A 292 6.39 7.76 14.71
N ALA A 293 5.10 7.42 14.66
CA ALA A 293 4.02 8.22 15.24
C ALA A 293 4.03 8.24 16.78
N THR A 294 4.53 7.19 17.42
CA THR A 294 4.64 7.06 18.89
C THR A 294 6.09 7.05 19.37
N ALA A 295 7.06 6.97 18.47
CA ALA A 295 8.49 7.05 18.78
C ALA A 295 8.86 8.35 19.51
N SER A 296 9.94 8.25 20.29
CA SER A 296 10.55 9.30 21.09
C SER A 296 12.07 9.11 21.08
N HIS A 297 12.81 10.11 21.56
CA HIS A 297 14.26 10.03 21.73
C HIS A 297 14.76 8.85 22.59
N SER A 298 13.89 8.23 23.39
CA SER A 298 14.19 7.04 24.19
C SER A 298 13.77 5.72 23.55
N SER A 299 13.05 5.76 22.42
CA SER A 299 12.46 4.58 21.79
C SER A 299 13.54 3.76 21.08
N LYS A 300 13.65 2.46 21.40
CA LYS A 300 14.53 1.52 20.67
C LYS A 300 13.94 1.06 19.32
N SER A 301 13.13 1.92 18.69
CA SER A 301 12.36 1.60 17.49
C SER A 301 13.14 1.79 16.19
N TRP A 302 14.39 2.24 16.27
CA TRP A 302 15.25 2.52 15.12
C TRP A 302 16.27 1.41 14.88
N VAL A 303 16.47 1.05 13.62
CA VAL A 303 17.52 0.14 13.18
C VAL A 303 18.26 0.71 11.97
N ALA A 304 19.53 0.35 11.81
CA ALA A 304 20.41 0.91 10.78
C ALA A 304 21.01 -0.18 9.88
N ARG A 305 21.19 0.14 8.59
CA ARG A 305 22.02 -0.59 7.64
C ARG A 305 23.06 0.34 7.04
N ALA A 306 24.31 0.17 7.44
CA ALA A 306 25.42 0.91 6.84
C ALA A 306 25.88 0.26 5.54
N THR A 307 26.28 1.07 4.56
CA THR A 307 26.99 0.58 3.38
C THR A 307 28.35 0.01 3.79
N SER A 308 28.75 -1.07 3.12
CA SER A 308 30.01 -1.78 3.39
C SER A 308 30.65 -2.24 2.08
N ALA A 309 31.79 -2.94 2.17
CA ALA A 309 32.39 -3.62 1.02
C ALA A 309 31.47 -4.69 0.40
N GLU A 310 30.46 -5.17 1.12
CA GLU A 310 29.44 -6.07 0.58
C GLU A 310 28.41 -5.32 -0.26
N THR A 311 28.19 -4.03 0.02
CA THR A 311 27.33 -3.17 -0.81
C THR A 311 27.98 -2.90 -2.16
N ASP A 312 29.28 -2.62 -2.16
CA ASP A 312 30.05 -2.40 -3.39
C ASP A 312 31.46 -2.98 -3.23
N ALA A 313 31.68 -4.13 -3.86
CA ALA A 313 32.95 -4.83 -3.80
C ALA A 313 34.12 -4.06 -4.42
N VAL A 314 33.83 -3.06 -5.27
CA VAL A 314 34.84 -2.24 -5.95
C VAL A 314 35.14 -0.97 -5.17
N ASP A 315 34.20 -0.50 -4.36
CA ASP A 315 34.34 0.75 -3.60
C ASP A 315 33.50 0.74 -2.31
N PRO A 316 34.10 0.46 -1.15
CA PRO A 316 33.39 0.41 0.13
C PRO A 316 32.88 1.78 0.61
N GLN A 317 33.29 2.88 -0.02
CA GLN A 317 32.84 4.24 0.30
C GLN A 317 31.63 4.58 -0.59
N VAL A 318 30.42 4.26 -0.15
CA VAL A 318 29.21 4.47 -0.95
C VAL A 318 28.49 5.74 -0.49
N ASN A 319 28.44 6.74 -1.37
CA ASN A 319 27.76 8.01 -1.13
C ASN A 319 26.34 7.99 -1.73
N PHE A 320 25.32 7.99 -0.88
CA PHE A 320 23.92 8.15 -1.27
C PHE A 320 23.41 9.52 -0.83
N ASN A 321 23.82 10.56 -1.55
CA ASN A 321 23.55 11.96 -1.19
C ASN A 321 23.06 12.80 -2.39
N ALA A 322 22.36 12.17 -3.33
CA ALA A 322 21.78 12.88 -4.47
C ALA A 322 20.75 13.91 -3.99
N SER A 323 20.92 15.17 -4.41
CA SER A 323 20.08 16.31 -4.02
C SER A 323 19.09 16.64 -5.15
N PRO A 324 17.82 16.97 -4.86
CA PRO A 324 17.30 17.33 -3.53
C PRO A 324 16.78 16.16 -2.69
N ARG A 325 16.58 14.96 -3.25
CA ARG A 325 16.03 13.80 -2.55
C ARG A 325 16.73 12.50 -2.94
N ALA A 326 17.57 11.95 -2.06
CA ALA A 326 18.42 10.80 -2.37
C ALA A 326 17.69 9.45 -2.31
N LEU A 327 16.66 9.35 -1.46
CA LEU A 327 15.91 8.12 -1.21
C LEU A 327 14.60 8.12 -2.01
N LYS A 328 14.34 7.07 -2.80
CA LYS A 328 13.05 6.84 -3.46
C LYS A 328 12.40 5.57 -2.95
N LEU A 329 11.08 5.55 -2.97
CA LEU A 329 10.25 4.44 -2.56
C LEU A 329 9.39 3.94 -3.72
N SER A 330 9.19 2.63 -3.76
CA SER A 330 8.16 1.96 -4.56
C SER A 330 7.49 0.89 -3.69
N SER A 331 6.27 0.48 -4.05
CA SER A 331 5.43 -0.41 -3.25
C SER A 331 6.12 -1.72 -2.82
N GLY A 332 5.77 -2.15 -1.61
CA GLY A 332 6.25 -3.38 -0.99
C GLY A 332 7.68 -3.25 -0.48
N GLY A 333 7.98 -2.13 0.17
CA GLY A 333 9.22 -1.85 0.91
C GLY A 333 10.46 -1.71 0.06
N LYS A 334 10.33 -1.45 -1.24
CA LYS A 334 11.50 -1.34 -2.12
C LYS A 334 12.01 0.09 -2.14
N LEU A 335 13.20 0.28 -1.60
CA LEU A 335 13.87 1.56 -1.51
C LEU A 335 15.02 1.62 -2.50
N TRP A 336 15.21 2.79 -3.09
CA TRP A 336 16.17 3.02 -4.17
C TRP A 336 17.02 4.25 -3.88
N ALA A 337 18.29 4.18 -4.23
CA ALA A 337 19.22 5.29 -4.16
C ALA A 337 20.29 5.16 -5.26
N ILE A 338 20.80 6.29 -5.72
CA ILE A 338 21.95 6.31 -6.63
C ILE A 338 23.22 6.63 -5.87
N LYS A 339 24.29 5.91 -6.22
CA LYS A 339 25.64 6.23 -5.77
C LYS A 339 26.19 7.37 -6.61
N THR A 340 26.72 8.40 -5.95
CA THR A 340 27.15 9.66 -6.56
C THR A 340 28.67 9.82 -6.61
N ASN A 341 29.43 8.80 -6.21
CA ASN A 341 30.88 8.82 -6.17
C ASN A 341 31.51 7.61 -6.86
N GLY A 342 32.75 7.77 -7.32
CA GLY A 342 33.48 6.72 -8.01
C GLY A 342 32.73 6.29 -9.27
N ILE A 343 32.49 4.99 -9.40
CA ILE A 343 31.60 4.46 -10.44
C ILE A 343 30.17 4.55 -9.91
N ASN A 344 29.37 5.43 -10.51
CA ASN A 344 27.97 5.62 -10.13
C ASN A 344 27.15 4.37 -10.48
N ARG A 345 26.22 4.01 -9.59
CA ARG A 345 25.38 2.82 -9.70
C ARG A 345 24.02 3.09 -9.08
N LEU A 346 22.99 2.42 -9.59
CA LEU A 346 21.67 2.37 -8.97
C LEU A 346 21.62 1.21 -7.98
N TYR A 347 21.19 1.49 -6.75
CA TYR A 347 21.00 0.50 -5.70
C TYR A 347 19.52 0.36 -5.36
N ARG A 348 19.15 -0.88 -5.03
CA ARG A 348 17.84 -1.24 -4.48
C ARG A 348 18.04 -2.10 -3.25
N ILE A 349 17.28 -1.79 -2.21
CA ILE A 349 17.03 -2.70 -1.09
C ILE A 349 15.56 -3.08 -1.11
N ASN A 350 15.28 -4.36 -0.91
CA ASN A 350 13.91 -4.82 -0.67
C ASN A 350 13.76 -4.93 0.83
N ASP A 351 13.01 -4.01 1.42
CA ASP A 351 12.36 -4.22 2.69
C ASP A 351 11.12 -5.05 2.42
N PHE A 352 11.10 -6.30 2.87
CA PHE A 352 9.89 -7.10 2.69
C PHE A 352 8.99 -6.79 3.87
N THR A 353 7.77 -6.31 3.64
CA THR A 353 6.70 -6.20 4.64
C THR A 353 5.70 -7.36 4.51
N GLU A 354 6.15 -8.56 4.11
CA GLU A 354 5.27 -9.74 4.11
C GLU A 354 4.89 -10.12 5.54
N GLU A 355 3.59 -10.04 5.87
CA GLU A 355 3.04 -10.42 7.16
C GLU A 355 3.49 -11.83 7.58
N LEU A 356 4.02 -11.96 8.81
CA LEU A 356 4.41 -13.26 9.36
C LEU A 356 3.15 -14.10 9.66
N VAL A 357 3.02 -15.22 8.96
CA VAL A 357 1.89 -16.13 9.16
C VAL A 357 2.17 -17.08 10.33
N LEU A 358 1.52 -16.81 11.46
CA LEU A 358 1.48 -17.71 12.62
C LEU A 358 0.67 -18.97 12.28
N GLN A 359 1.14 -20.14 12.71
CA GLN A 359 0.50 -21.43 12.43
C GLN A 359 0.02 -22.13 13.69
N GLU A 360 0.90 -22.24 14.70
CA GLU A 360 0.59 -22.89 15.98
C GLU A 360 1.09 -22.02 17.13
N PRO A 361 0.41 -22.01 18.29
CA PRO A 361 -0.90 -22.63 18.52
C PRO A 361 -2.03 -21.96 17.73
N GLU A 362 -3.04 -22.73 17.34
CA GLU A 362 -4.24 -22.20 16.68
C GLU A 362 -4.98 -21.21 17.61
N TYR A 363 -5.70 -20.27 17.02
CA TYR A 363 -6.46 -19.28 17.77
C TYR A 363 -7.46 -19.94 18.74
N GLY A 364 -7.32 -19.65 20.03
CA GLY A 364 -8.16 -20.26 21.08
C GLY A 364 -7.67 -21.62 21.59
N TYR A 365 -6.46 -22.05 21.24
CA TYR A 365 -5.82 -23.23 21.83
C TYR A 365 -5.82 -23.19 23.36
N VAL A 366 -6.10 -24.34 23.98
CA VAL A 366 -6.04 -24.54 25.43
C VAL A 366 -4.95 -25.56 25.74
N GLY A 367 -3.87 -25.11 26.38
CA GLY A 367 -2.77 -25.93 26.83
C GLY A 367 -3.17 -26.76 28.06
N PRO A 368 -2.94 -28.09 28.05
CA PRO A 368 -3.35 -28.96 29.15
C PRO A 368 -2.47 -28.77 30.38
N VAL A 369 -3.03 -29.07 31.56
CA VAL A 369 -2.30 -29.10 32.84
C VAL A 369 -2.25 -30.52 33.37
N ASN A 370 -1.06 -30.96 33.77
CA ASN A 370 -0.91 -32.25 34.43
C ASN A 370 -1.61 -32.19 35.80
N LEU A 371 -2.73 -32.91 35.95
CA LEU A 371 -3.55 -32.91 37.16
C LEU A 371 -2.84 -33.45 38.40
N VAL A 372 -1.73 -34.20 38.24
CA VAL A 372 -0.96 -34.75 39.35
C VAL A 372 0.07 -33.74 39.85
N THR A 373 0.79 -33.08 38.95
CA THR A 373 1.87 -32.15 39.31
C THR A 373 1.41 -30.70 39.41
N GLY A 374 0.27 -30.37 38.81
CA GLY A 374 -0.21 -28.99 38.64
C GLY A 374 0.58 -28.18 37.61
N THR A 375 1.45 -28.82 36.83
CA THR A 375 2.32 -28.16 35.85
C THR A 375 1.68 -28.18 34.48
N ALA A 376 1.63 -27.02 33.81
CA ALA A 376 1.22 -26.92 32.42
C ALA A 376 2.21 -27.62 31.49
N GLU A 377 1.71 -28.27 30.43
CA GLU A 377 2.58 -28.82 29.38
C GLU A 377 3.27 -27.71 28.56
N GLY A 378 4.35 -28.06 27.87
CA GLY A 378 5.02 -27.13 26.97
C GLY A 378 4.17 -26.81 25.74
N VAL A 379 4.20 -25.56 25.30
CA VAL A 379 3.51 -25.08 24.10
C VAL A 379 4.50 -24.95 22.97
N THR A 380 4.16 -25.52 21.81
CA THR A 380 4.97 -25.40 20.59
C THR A 380 4.39 -24.33 19.68
N PHE A 381 5.24 -23.37 19.33
CA PHE A 381 4.95 -22.27 18.45
C PHE A 381 5.51 -22.57 17.07
N ARG A 382 4.70 -22.34 16.03
CA ARG A 382 5.10 -22.50 14.63
C ARG A 382 4.67 -21.30 13.81
N TRP A 383 5.53 -20.88 12.89
CA TRP A 383 5.21 -19.86 11.90
C TRP A 383 5.91 -20.15 10.57
N LYS A 384 5.31 -19.66 9.49
CA LYS A 384 5.91 -19.75 8.17
C LYS A 384 7.15 -18.86 8.11
N ARG A 385 8.26 -19.38 7.60
CA ARG A 385 9.46 -18.59 7.37
C ARG A 385 9.22 -17.54 6.29
N ALA A 386 9.56 -16.29 6.59
CA ALA A 386 9.59 -15.23 5.61
C ALA A 386 10.81 -15.39 4.67
N LEU A 387 10.66 -14.94 3.43
CA LEU A 387 11.69 -15.12 2.41
C LEU A 387 13.02 -14.47 2.84
N LYS A 388 14.10 -15.26 2.90
CA LYS A 388 15.46 -14.88 3.35
C LYS A 388 15.63 -14.56 4.83
N ALA A 389 14.58 -14.65 5.66
CA ALA A 389 14.75 -14.50 7.10
C ALA A 389 15.65 -15.62 7.65
N THR A 390 16.58 -15.25 8.52
CA THR A 390 17.57 -16.13 9.15
C THR A 390 17.51 -16.06 10.66
N GLU A 391 16.86 -15.04 11.23
CA GLU A 391 16.69 -14.89 12.67
C GLU A 391 15.35 -14.23 13.00
N TYR A 392 14.79 -14.64 14.12
CA TYR A 392 13.53 -14.17 14.66
C TYR A 392 13.68 -13.83 16.13
N GLU A 393 12.90 -12.87 16.61
CA GLU A 393 12.62 -12.70 18.02
C GLU A 393 11.17 -13.08 18.30
N PHE A 394 11.01 -14.04 19.20
CA PHE A 394 9.73 -14.45 19.75
C PHE A 394 9.49 -13.67 21.05
N SER A 395 8.31 -13.09 21.21
CA SER A 395 7.90 -12.39 22.43
C SER A 395 6.67 -13.05 23.04
N LEU A 396 6.63 -13.14 24.38
CA LEU A 396 5.53 -13.67 25.18
C LEU A 396 5.15 -12.68 26.28
N ALA A 397 3.86 -12.44 26.47
CA ALA A 397 3.30 -11.53 27.47
C ALA A 397 2.00 -12.09 28.10
N GLN A 398 1.54 -11.47 29.19
CA GLN A 398 0.26 -11.81 29.85
C GLN A 398 -0.92 -10.96 29.34
N ASP A 399 -0.63 -9.94 28.54
CA ASP A 399 -1.57 -8.98 27.96
C ASP A 399 -1.30 -8.78 26.46
N GLU A 400 -2.30 -8.33 25.72
CA GLU A 400 -2.25 -8.18 24.26
C GLU A 400 -1.33 -7.02 23.84
N GLU A 401 -1.17 -6.03 24.71
CA GLU A 401 -0.35 -4.84 24.51
C GLU A 401 1.16 -5.09 24.76
N PHE A 402 1.52 -6.25 25.32
CA PHE A 402 2.89 -6.60 25.73
C PHE A 402 3.47 -5.60 26.75
N GLU A 403 2.68 -5.19 27.74
CA GLU A 403 3.14 -4.41 28.90
C GLU A 403 3.70 -5.31 30.02
N VAL A 404 3.13 -6.50 30.19
CA VAL A 404 3.50 -7.52 31.18
C VAL A 404 4.30 -8.63 30.50
N TRP A 405 5.59 -8.35 30.30
CA TRP A 405 6.54 -9.25 29.65
C TRP A 405 6.75 -10.55 30.42
N VAL A 406 6.73 -11.67 29.69
CA VAL A 406 7.07 -13.00 30.20
C VAL A 406 8.43 -13.44 29.68
N ALA A 407 8.62 -13.43 28.36
CA ALA A 407 9.87 -13.85 27.72
C ALA A 407 10.10 -13.12 26.39
N SER A 408 11.37 -12.93 26.03
CA SER A 408 11.79 -12.57 24.67
C SER A 408 12.95 -13.49 24.29
N ILE A 409 12.84 -14.20 23.17
CA ILE A 409 13.77 -15.26 22.77
C ILE A 409 14.21 -14.99 21.34
N THR A 410 15.53 -14.92 21.13
CA THR A 410 16.10 -14.82 19.78
C THR A 410 16.41 -16.21 19.24
N LEU A 411 15.95 -16.50 18.02
CA LEU A 411 16.05 -17.79 17.35
C LEU A 411 16.59 -17.61 15.93
N ALA A 412 17.80 -18.11 15.69
CA ALA A 412 18.33 -18.27 14.34
C ALA A 412 17.70 -19.51 13.69
N SER A 413 17.02 -19.34 12.55
CA SER A 413 16.42 -20.43 11.79
C SER A 413 16.25 -20.06 10.32
N ASP A 414 16.67 -20.96 9.44
CA ASP A 414 16.39 -20.92 8.01
C ASP A 414 15.40 -22.02 7.58
N GLU A 415 14.75 -22.68 8.53
CA GLU A 415 13.75 -23.73 8.26
C GLU A 415 12.35 -23.14 8.00
N SER A 416 11.49 -23.90 7.32
CA SER A 416 10.08 -23.53 7.11
C SER A 416 9.18 -24.76 7.33
N PRO A 417 8.34 -24.78 8.38
CA PRO A 417 8.11 -23.71 9.36
C PRO A 417 9.26 -23.54 10.35
N VAL A 418 9.32 -22.37 10.98
CA VAL A 418 10.17 -22.14 12.15
C VAL A 418 9.42 -22.65 13.38
N VAL A 419 10.12 -23.32 14.29
CA VAL A 419 9.53 -24.00 15.45
C VAL A 419 10.25 -23.59 16.73
N LEU A 420 9.47 -23.23 17.76
CA LEU A 420 9.98 -22.91 19.11
C LEU A 420 9.06 -23.56 20.16
N THR A 421 9.61 -24.32 21.10
CA THR A 421 8.83 -24.90 22.20
C THR A 421 9.19 -24.22 23.52
N ILE A 422 8.19 -23.70 24.23
CA ILE A 422 8.34 -23.06 25.55
C ILE A 422 7.59 -23.89 26.57
N GLY A 423 8.24 -24.21 27.70
CA GLY A 423 7.61 -25.03 28.73
C GLY A 423 8.56 -25.43 29.86
N PRO A 424 8.07 -26.20 30.85
CA PRO A 424 8.86 -26.66 32.00
C PRO A 424 10.08 -27.50 31.61
N GLU A 425 9.95 -28.27 30.53
CA GLU A 425 10.97 -29.20 30.03
C GLU A 425 11.94 -28.55 29.02
N ALA A 426 11.70 -27.30 28.61
CA ALA A 426 12.60 -26.59 27.72
C ALA A 426 13.88 -26.13 28.45
N GLU A 427 14.89 -25.74 27.68
CA GLU A 427 16.17 -25.25 28.19
C GLU A 427 16.32 -23.74 27.97
N GLY A 428 17.22 -23.10 28.74
CA GLY A 428 17.56 -21.69 28.57
C GLY A 428 16.37 -20.74 28.77
N GLU A 429 16.26 -19.72 27.90
CA GLU A 429 15.19 -18.71 27.95
C GLU A 429 13.80 -19.27 27.59
N ALA A 430 13.73 -20.45 26.96
CA ALA A 430 12.48 -21.13 26.65
C ALA A 430 11.90 -21.90 27.85
N LYS A 431 12.65 -22.04 28.95
CA LYS A 431 12.18 -22.72 30.16
C LYS A 431 11.22 -21.83 30.95
N PHE A 432 9.92 -22.13 30.86
CA PHE A 432 8.88 -21.35 31.53
C PHE A 432 7.75 -22.24 32.04
N ASN A 433 7.28 -21.97 33.27
CA ASN A 433 6.13 -22.67 33.86
C ASN A 433 4.89 -21.81 33.69
N PHE A 434 3.99 -22.18 32.79
CA PHE A 434 2.75 -21.45 32.63
C PHE A 434 1.83 -21.63 33.85
N THR A 435 1.10 -20.57 34.20
CA THR A 435 0.16 -20.58 35.33
C THR A 435 -1.19 -21.12 34.87
N PRO A 436 -1.74 -22.18 35.52
CA PRO A 436 -3.07 -22.70 35.22
C PRO A 436 -4.16 -21.62 35.28
N GLY A 437 -5.06 -21.60 34.28
CA GLY A 437 -6.15 -20.65 34.17
C GLY A 437 -5.77 -19.26 33.64
N MET A 438 -4.52 -19.05 33.20
CA MET A 438 -4.08 -17.80 32.59
C MET A 438 -4.12 -17.84 31.05
N THR A 439 -4.30 -16.66 30.45
CA THR A 439 -4.15 -16.44 29.01
C THR A 439 -2.81 -15.75 28.75
N TYR A 440 -2.13 -16.18 27.70
CA TYR A 440 -0.86 -15.61 27.27
C TYR A 440 -0.96 -15.16 25.81
N TYR A 441 -0.24 -14.09 25.50
CA TYR A 441 -0.15 -13.51 24.16
C TYR A 441 1.26 -13.66 23.63
N TRP A 442 1.39 -13.92 22.35
CA TRP A 442 2.68 -14.13 21.71
C TRP A 442 2.72 -13.50 20.33
N LYS A 443 3.91 -13.08 19.92
CA LYS A 443 4.17 -12.59 18.57
C LYS A 443 5.58 -12.93 18.17
N VAL A 444 5.81 -12.94 16.88
CA VAL A 444 7.14 -13.14 16.31
C VAL A 444 7.48 -11.91 15.50
N ARG A 445 8.74 -11.49 15.55
CA ARG A 445 9.28 -10.59 14.55
C ARG A 445 10.55 -11.16 13.94
N ILE A 446 10.81 -10.85 12.68
CA ILE A 446 12.12 -11.12 12.10
C ILE A 446 13.14 -10.16 12.73
N THR A 447 14.36 -10.62 12.94
CA THR A 447 15.49 -9.78 13.40
C THR A 447 16.62 -9.80 12.37
N GLU A 448 16.77 -10.90 11.63
CA GLU A 448 17.68 -10.96 10.49
C GLU A 448 17.04 -11.54 9.23
N PRO A 449 17.33 -10.93 8.06
CA PRO A 449 18.04 -9.66 7.91
C PRO A 449 17.11 -8.47 8.15
N LEU A 450 17.37 -7.63 9.18
CA LEU A 450 16.89 -6.24 9.38
C LEU A 450 15.40 -5.89 9.25
N PHE A 451 14.54 -6.83 8.87
CA PHE A 451 13.12 -6.60 8.73
C PHE A 451 12.51 -6.91 10.08
N HIS A 452 12.02 -5.91 10.82
CA HIS A 452 11.20 -6.19 12.00
C HIS A 452 9.73 -6.38 11.60
N ILE A 453 9.47 -7.20 10.57
CA ILE A 453 8.11 -7.65 10.29
C ILE A 453 7.64 -8.39 11.52
N GLY A 454 6.64 -7.84 12.21
CA GLY A 454 5.95 -8.51 13.29
C GLY A 454 4.77 -9.31 12.73
N SER A 455 4.44 -10.42 13.38
CA SER A 455 3.10 -10.97 13.29
C SER A 455 2.14 -10.12 14.13
N GLU A 456 0.85 -10.16 13.78
CA GLU A 456 -0.18 -9.85 14.75
C GLU A 456 -0.06 -10.74 16.00
N PRO A 457 -0.47 -10.27 17.20
CA PRO A 457 -0.46 -11.09 18.40
C PRO A 457 -1.39 -12.31 18.26
N GLY A 458 -0.83 -13.51 18.47
CA GLY A 458 -1.61 -14.71 18.78
C GLY A 458 -1.86 -14.83 20.28
N TYR A 459 -2.80 -15.67 20.69
CA TYR A 459 -2.98 -16.02 22.10
C TYR A 459 -3.35 -17.49 22.31
N PHE A 460 -3.11 -17.96 23.51
CA PHE A 460 -3.56 -19.27 23.99
C PHE A 460 -3.92 -19.21 25.48
N HIS A 461 -4.72 -20.17 25.92
CA HIS A 461 -5.12 -20.31 27.31
C HIS A 461 -4.45 -21.54 27.93
N ILE A 462 -4.19 -21.52 29.23
CA ILE A 462 -3.80 -22.73 29.97
C ILE A 462 -4.98 -23.18 30.80
N GLU A 463 -5.31 -24.47 30.70
CA GLU A 463 -6.41 -25.07 31.44
C GLU A 463 -6.37 -24.69 32.93
N SER A 464 -7.52 -24.36 33.51
CA SER A 464 -7.62 -24.11 34.94
C SER A 464 -7.57 -25.43 35.70
N MET A 465 -6.87 -25.47 36.83
CA MET A 465 -7.03 -26.59 37.75
C MET A 465 -8.42 -26.50 38.38
N GLU A 466 -9.38 -27.25 37.85
CA GLU A 466 -10.63 -27.47 38.56
C GLU A 466 -10.30 -28.11 39.91
N VAL A 467 -10.68 -27.41 40.99
CA VAL A 467 -10.55 -27.94 42.35
C VAL A 467 -11.48 -29.15 42.42
N ILE A 468 -10.92 -30.36 42.25
CA ILE A 468 -11.68 -31.58 42.45
C ILE A 468 -12.16 -31.55 43.90
N PRO A 469 -13.49 -31.46 44.17
CA PRO A 469 -13.98 -31.51 45.54
C PRO A 469 -13.51 -32.81 46.19
N PRO A 470 -13.18 -32.83 47.49
CA PRO A 470 -12.59 -33.98 48.14
C PRO A 470 -13.42 -35.24 47.86
N VAL A 471 -12.82 -36.19 47.15
CA VAL A 471 -13.43 -37.48 46.86
C VAL A 471 -13.64 -38.20 48.19
N ILE A 472 -14.88 -38.27 48.66
CA ILE A 472 -15.27 -39.16 49.75
C ILE A 472 -15.21 -40.58 49.19
N VAL A 473 -14.11 -41.27 49.45
CA VAL A 473 -13.95 -42.69 49.12
C VAL A 473 -14.95 -43.48 49.96
N LYS A 474 -16.05 -43.90 49.34
CA LYS A 474 -16.94 -44.93 49.88
C LYS A 474 -16.50 -46.26 49.25
N GLU A 475 -15.92 -47.15 50.05
CA GLU A 475 -15.50 -48.49 49.62
C GLU A 475 -16.67 -49.21 48.92
N VAL A 476 -16.46 -49.57 47.65
CA VAL A 476 -17.38 -50.41 46.87
C VAL A 476 -16.94 -51.87 47.03
N PRO A 477 -17.87 -52.80 47.32
CA PRO A 477 -17.57 -54.23 47.44
C PRO A 477 -17.07 -54.85 46.11
N PRO A 478 -16.31 -55.95 46.19
CA PRO A 478 -15.56 -56.52 45.07
C PRO A 478 -16.46 -56.99 43.91
N PRO A 479 -16.03 -56.80 42.65
CA PRO A 479 -16.83 -57.21 41.48
C PRO A 479 -16.82 -58.73 41.28
N ILE A 480 -18.01 -59.27 41.02
CA ILE A 480 -18.21 -60.64 40.54
C ILE A 480 -17.93 -60.66 39.03
N ILE A 481 -16.87 -61.39 38.65
CA ILE A 481 -16.53 -61.67 37.25
C ILE A 481 -17.54 -62.70 36.71
N THR A 482 -18.31 -62.32 35.70
CA THR A 482 -19.11 -63.26 34.90
C THR A 482 -18.60 -63.22 33.47
N ILE A 483 -18.04 -64.33 33.01
CA ILE A 483 -17.48 -64.50 31.66
C ILE A 483 -18.64 -64.75 30.67
N PRO A 484 -18.83 -63.93 29.62
CA PRO A 484 -19.75 -64.26 28.54
C PRO A 484 -19.08 -65.15 27.49
N HIS A 485 -19.85 -66.13 27.02
CA HIS A 485 -19.54 -67.05 25.94
C HIS A 485 -19.22 -66.33 24.62
N THR A 486 -18.10 -66.69 23.99
CA THR A 486 -17.68 -66.28 22.64
C THR A 486 -18.52 -66.98 21.56
N LEU A 487 -19.19 -66.18 20.71
CA LEU A 487 -19.72 -66.61 19.41
C LEU A 487 -18.65 -66.45 18.32
N PRO A 488 -18.55 -67.37 17.34
CA PRO A 488 -17.58 -67.28 16.26
C PRO A 488 -18.00 -66.19 15.25
N GLN A 489 -17.11 -65.23 15.02
CA GLN A 489 -17.29 -64.17 14.02
C GLN A 489 -16.34 -64.43 12.85
N GLU A 490 -16.92 -64.72 11.68
CA GLU A 490 -16.22 -64.92 10.41
C GLU A 490 -15.81 -63.57 9.82
N ILE A 491 -14.50 -63.41 9.53
CA ILE A 491 -13.94 -62.23 8.87
C ILE A 491 -13.79 -62.55 7.38
N PRO A 492 -14.46 -61.84 6.44
CA PRO A 492 -14.18 -61.99 5.02
C PRO A 492 -12.93 -61.20 4.62
N TYR A 493 -11.95 -61.88 4.04
CA TYR A 493 -10.80 -61.25 3.37
C TYR A 493 -11.25 -60.52 2.09
N PRO A 494 -10.76 -59.31 1.81
CA PRO A 494 -10.90 -58.72 0.48
C PRO A 494 -9.96 -59.41 -0.52
N LYS A 495 -10.53 -59.83 -1.64
CA LYS A 495 -9.84 -60.44 -2.78
C LYS A 495 -9.09 -59.36 -3.55
N ILE A 496 -7.75 -59.37 -3.48
CA ILE A 496 -6.89 -58.54 -4.32
C ILE A 496 -6.93 -59.10 -5.75
N VAL A 497 -7.42 -58.31 -6.71
CA VAL A 497 -7.38 -58.60 -8.14
C VAL A 497 -6.24 -57.79 -8.76
N LEU A 498 -5.23 -58.48 -9.28
CA LEU A 498 -4.19 -57.89 -10.12
C LEU A 498 -4.77 -57.57 -11.51
N PRO A 499 -4.47 -56.41 -12.12
CA PRO A 499 -4.81 -56.17 -13.52
C PRO A 499 -3.93 -57.04 -14.45
N PRO A 500 -4.45 -57.49 -15.60
CA PRO A 500 -3.67 -58.23 -16.57
C PRO A 500 -2.61 -57.36 -17.23
N SER A 501 -1.37 -57.85 -17.20
CA SER A 501 -0.27 -57.42 -18.08
C SER A 501 -0.69 -57.61 -19.54
N SER A 502 -0.76 -56.51 -20.29
CA SER A 502 -0.89 -56.54 -21.75
C SER A 502 0.38 -55.98 -22.37
N SER A 503 1.05 -56.84 -23.15
CA SER A 503 2.25 -56.53 -23.91
C SER A 503 1.96 -55.46 -24.98
N PRO A 504 2.86 -54.50 -25.23
CA PRO A 504 2.71 -53.58 -26.34
C PRO A 504 2.97 -54.32 -27.66
N LYS A 505 1.90 -54.49 -28.46
CA LYS A 505 2.00 -54.92 -29.85
C LYS A 505 2.19 -53.66 -30.71
N ILE A 506 3.42 -53.43 -31.17
CA ILE A 506 3.72 -52.38 -32.15
C ILE A 506 3.02 -52.76 -33.46
N VAL A 507 1.99 -51.99 -33.82
CA VAL A 507 1.37 -51.99 -35.14
C VAL A 507 1.89 -50.76 -35.87
N ILE A 508 2.61 -50.98 -36.97
CA ILE A 508 3.01 -49.93 -37.91
C ILE A 508 1.80 -49.69 -38.81
N GLU A 509 1.13 -48.55 -38.66
CA GLU A 509 0.12 -48.09 -39.62
C GLU A 509 0.78 -47.43 -40.84
N PRO A 510 0.24 -47.62 -42.06
CA PRO A 510 0.73 -46.98 -43.26
C PRO A 510 0.35 -45.49 -43.32
N ALA A 511 1.20 -44.72 -44.01
CA ALA A 511 1.13 -43.27 -44.14
C ALA A 511 -0.25 -42.73 -44.54
N PRO A 512 -0.73 -41.63 -43.92
CA PRO A 512 -1.95 -40.96 -44.35
C PRO A 512 -1.74 -40.29 -45.71
N THR A 513 -2.58 -40.65 -46.66
CA THR A 513 -2.77 -39.91 -47.89
C THR A 513 -3.55 -38.63 -47.58
N THR A 514 -2.89 -37.49 -47.70
CA THR A 514 -3.47 -36.16 -47.56
C THR A 514 -4.48 -35.91 -48.67
N THR A 515 -5.76 -36.19 -48.39
CA THR A 515 -6.88 -35.58 -49.09
C THR A 515 -7.25 -34.31 -48.33
N VAL A 516 -6.97 -33.15 -48.93
CA VAL A 516 -7.41 -31.85 -48.42
C VAL A 516 -8.94 -31.81 -48.52
N VAL A 517 -9.60 -32.17 -47.42
CA VAL A 517 -11.05 -32.02 -47.27
C VAL A 517 -11.33 -30.58 -46.86
N LEU A 518 -12.10 -29.89 -47.69
CA LEU A 518 -12.56 -28.49 -47.58
C LEU A 518 -13.29 -28.14 -46.25
N GLY A 519 -13.46 -29.10 -45.32
CA GLY A 519 -14.11 -28.93 -44.02
C GLY A 519 -13.22 -28.30 -42.93
N TYR A 520 -11.89 -28.41 -43.03
CA TYR A 520 -10.97 -27.85 -42.02
C TYR A 520 -10.99 -26.31 -41.96
N MET A 521 -11.26 -25.64 -43.09
CA MET A 521 -11.42 -24.18 -43.08
C MET A 521 -12.60 -23.72 -42.24
N TRP A 522 -13.74 -24.41 -42.30
CA TRP A 522 -14.92 -24.03 -41.49
C TRP A 522 -14.71 -24.25 -39.99
N ALA A 523 -13.96 -25.30 -39.61
CA ALA A 523 -13.59 -25.52 -38.21
C ALA A 523 -12.64 -24.43 -37.67
N LEU A 524 -11.65 -24.01 -38.49
CA LEU A 524 -10.74 -22.92 -38.13
C LEU A 524 -11.46 -21.56 -38.06
N ILE A 525 -12.38 -21.28 -38.98
CA ILE A 525 -13.21 -20.07 -38.96
C ILE A 525 -14.13 -20.07 -37.72
N ALA A 526 -14.76 -21.19 -37.39
CA ALA A 526 -15.61 -21.30 -36.20
C ALA A 526 -14.79 -21.16 -34.91
N ALA A 527 -13.63 -21.79 -34.80
CA ALA A 527 -12.73 -21.63 -33.67
C ALA A 527 -12.23 -20.18 -33.54
N GLY A 528 -11.85 -19.56 -34.65
CA GLY A 528 -11.47 -18.14 -34.70
C GLY A 528 -12.60 -17.20 -34.26
N ALA A 529 -13.84 -17.47 -34.68
CA ALA A 529 -15.01 -16.70 -34.26
C ALA A 529 -15.30 -16.85 -32.75
N VAL A 530 -15.14 -18.05 -32.19
CA VAL A 530 -15.29 -18.29 -30.73
C VAL A 530 -14.21 -17.54 -29.95
N VAL A 531 -12.94 -17.62 -30.37
CA VAL A 531 -11.84 -16.87 -29.73
C VAL A 531 -12.09 -15.36 -29.82
N LEU A 532 -12.50 -14.85 -30.98
CA LEU A 532 -12.83 -13.44 -31.16
C LEU A 532 -13.97 -13.01 -30.24
N LEU A 533 -15.04 -13.79 -30.12
CA LEU A 533 -16.15 -13.48 -29.21
C LEU A 533 -15.73 -13.50 -27.74
N VAL A 534 -14.84 -14.41 -27.34
CA VAL A 534 -14.26 -14.45 -25.98
C VAL A 534 -13.40 -13.21 -25.73
N VAL A 535 -12.53 -12.84 -26.67
CA VAL A 535 -11.66 -11.65 -26.56
C VAL A 535 -12.50 -10.38 -26.51
N VAL A 536 -13.49 -10.23 -27.41
CA VAL A 536 -14.42 -9.10 -27.39
C VAL A 536 -15.18 -9.05 -26.07
N GLY A 537 -15.64 -10.20 -25.56
CA GLY A 537 -16.27 -10.29 -24.24
C GLY A 537 -15.35 -9.83 -23.10
N TYR A 538 -14.08 -10.24 -23.10
CA TYR A 538 -13.09 -9.86 -22.10
C TYR A 538 -12.77 -8.35 -22.16
N VAL A 539 -12.56 -7.82 -23.37
CA VAL A 539 -12.32 -6.38 -23.59
C VAL A 539 -13.52 -5.57 -23.11
N LEU A 540 -14.74 -5.98 -23.45
CA LEU A 540 -15.96 -5.28 -23.04
C LEU A 540 -16.17 -5.33 -21.51
N MET A 541 -15.79 -6.44 -20.86
CA MET A 541 -15.77 -6.55 -19.40
C MET A 541 -14.76 -5.61 -18.76
N SER A 542 -13.54 -5.54 -19.29
CA SER A 542 -12.47 -4.63 -18.81
C SER A 542 -12.89 -3.16 -18.92
N TYR A 543 -13.47 -2.76 -20.05
CA TYR A 543 -14.01 -1.39 -20.21
C TYR A 543 -15.12 -1.09 -19.19
N LEU A 544 -15.98 -2.06 -18.91
CA LEU A 544 -17.05 -1.88 -17.95
C LEU A 544 -16.51 -1.78 -16.51
N ASP A 545 -15.45 -2.49 -16.13
CA ASP A 545 -14.79 -2.31 -14.83
C ASP A 545 -14.13 -0.93 -14.71
N ARG A 546 -13.37 -0.50 -15.73
CA ARG A 546 -12.79 0.85 -15.80
C ARG A 546 -13.86 1.94 -15.70
N PHE A 547 -15.00 1.73 -16.37
CA PHE A 547 -16.14 2.63 -16.29
C PHE A 547 -16.74 2.65 -14.88
N LEU A 548 -16.92 1.51 -14.21
CA LEU A 548 -17.44 1.47 -12.84
C LEU A 548 -16.51 2.16 -11.84
N ILE A 549 -15.20 1.95 -11.97
CA ILE A 549 -14.16 2.63 -11.16
C ILE A 549 -14.24 4.14 -11.38
N PHE A 550 -14.25 4.60 -12.63
CA PHE A 550 -14.38 6.01 -12.98
C PHE A 550 -15.71 6.61 -12.47
N TRP A 551 -16.81 5.88 -12.67
CA TRP A 551 -18.15 6.28 -12.27
C TRP A 551 -18.22 6.48 -10.76
N LEU A 552 -17.77 5.51 -9.96
CA LEU A 552 -17.76 5.63 -8.51
C LEU A 552 -16.84 6.77 -8.05
N ARG A 553 -15.60 6.82 -8.56
CA ARG A 553 -14.57 7.78 -8.11
C ARG A 553 -14.90 9.23 -8.45
N LYS A 554 -15.50 9.51 -9.61
CA LYS A 554 -15.68 10.89 -10.13
C LYS A 554 -17.10 11.20 -10.57
N GLY A 555 -17.73 10.30 -11.32
CA GLY A 555 -19.02 10.57 -11.99
C GLY A 555 -20.19 10.71 -11.02
N ARG A 556 -20.36 9.71 -10.15
CA ARG A 556 -21.53 9.52 -9.30
C ARG A 556 -21.78 10.68 -8.35
N TYR A 557 -20.79 11.08 -7.54
CA TYR A 557 -21.01 12.15 -6.55
C TYR A 557 -21.14 13.54 -7.17
N ARG A 558 -20.50 13.79 -8.31
CA ARG A 558 -20.73 15.03 -9.08
C ARG A 558 -22.17 15.10 -9.58
N TRP A 559 -22.67 13.99 -10.12
CA TRP A 559 -24.06 13.86 -10.54
C TRP A 559 -25.02 14.04 -9.36
N SER A 560 -24.77 13.37 -8.23
CA SER A 560 -25.56 13.48 -7.00
C SER A 560 -25.61 14.90 -6.44
N ARG A 561 -24.46 15.59 -6.32
CA ARG A 561 -24.42 16.99 -5.87
C ARG A 561 -25.21 17.91 -6.79
N TRP A 562 -25.05 17.74 -8.10
CA TRP A 562 -25.79 18.51 -9.09
C TRP A 562 -27.30 18.28 -8.96
N ARG A 563 -27.74 17.02 -8.86
CA ARG A 563 -29.16 16.65 -8.70
C ARG A 563 -29.73 17.20 -7.40
N ARG A 564 -29.04 17.02 -6.26
CA ARG A 564 -29.44 17.60 -4.95
C ARG A 564 -29.66 19.10 -5.05
N LYS A 565 -28.70 19.82 -5.65
CA LYS A 565 -28.77 21.28 -5.84
C LYS A 565 -29.88 21.74 -6.79
N LYS A 566 -30.24 20.92 -7.79
CA LYS A 566 -31.21 21.32 -8.83
C LYS A 566 -32.64 20.91 -8.52
N PHE A 567 -32.84 19.75 -7.91
CA PHE A 567 -34.16 19.13 -7.77
C PHE A 567 -34.60 18.97 -6.33
N GLU A 568 -33.70 19.12 -5.36
CA GLU A 568 -33.97 18.66 -3.98
C GLU A 568 -33.76 19.72 -2.89
N THR A 569 -33.33 20.93 -3.23
CA THR A 569 -33.13 22.04 -2.27
C THR A 569 -34.39 22.39 -1.46
N GLY A 570 -35.58 22.05 -1.97
CA GLY A 570 -36.84 22.23 -1.25
C GLY A 570 -37.09 21.21 -0.13
N TYR A 571 -36.44 20.03 -0.19
CA TYR A 571 -36.66 18.93 0.75
C TYR A 571 -35.74 18.99 1.98
N GLU A 572 -34.61 19.68 1.88
CA GLU A 572 -33.65 19.85 2.98
C GLU A 572 -34.27 20.46 4.25
N LYS A 573 -35.37 21.21 4.11
CA LYS A 573 -36.05 21.91 5.22
C LYS A 573 -37.14 21.10 5.92
N GLN A 574 -37.39 19.86 5.50
CA GLN A 574 -38.48 19.06 6.05
C GLN A 574 -38.00 18.28 7.28
N PRO A 575 -38.73 18.33 8.40
CA PRO A 575 -38.32 17.63 9.61
C PRO A 575 -38.40 16.12 9.40
N LEU A 576 -37.34 15.42 9.78
CA LEU A 576 -37.34 13.96 9.93
C LEU A 576 -38.05 13.62 11.26
N PRO A 577 -38.81 12.51 11.36
CA PRO A 577 -39.29 12.01 12.62
C PRO A 577 -38.13 11.67 13.54
N ALA A 578 -38.31 11.99 14.81
CA ALA A 578 -37.36 11.67 15.85
C ALA A 578 -37.28 10.16 16.05
N ALA A 579 -36.06 9.69 16.29
CA ALA A 579 -35.77 8.34 16.74
C ALA A 579 -34.88 8.44 17.98
N ASP A 580 -35.27 7.76 19.04
CA ASP A 580 -34.58 7.78 20.34
C ASP A 580 -33.78 6.50 20.60
N SER A 581 -33.78 5.55 19.66
CA SER A 581 -32.98 4.32 19.72
C SER A 581 -32.71 3.73 18.34
N LEU A 582 -31.70 2.84 18.24
CA LEU A 582 -31.42 2.08 17.01
C LEU A 582 -32.62 1.25 16.54
N GLU A 583 -33.38 0.67 17.47
CA GLU A 583 -34.58 -0.10 17.17
C GLU A 583 -35.67 0.78 16.56
N GLN A 584 -35.80 2.03 17.01
CA GLN A 584 -36.71 3.00 16.42
C GLN A 584 -36.23 3.42 15.02
N ILE A 585 -34.92 3.65 14.83
CA ILE A 585 -34.35 3.92 13.51
C ILE A 585 -34.65 2.75 12.56
N GLU A 586 -34.39 1.52 12.99
CA GLU A 586 -34.68 0.30 12.21
C GLU A 586 -36.18 0.19 11.88
N ALA A 587 -37.06 0.49 12.84
CA ALA A 587 -38.51 0.47 12.65
C ALA A 587 -39.00 1.56 11.69
N LEU A 588 -38.38 2.75 11.69
CA LEU A 588 -38.66 3.82 10.73
C LEU A 588 -38.19 3.44 9.33
N LEU A 589 -36.98 2.86 9.21
CA LEU A 589 -36.46 2.38 7.92
C LEU A 589 -37.35 1.27 7.34
N LYS A 590 -37.92 0.38 8.17
CA LYS A 590 -38.87 -0.68 7.73
C LYS A 590 -40.17 -0.14 7.11
N GLN A 591 -40.54 1.11 7.37
CA GLN A 591 -41.73 1.72 6.78
C GLN A 591 -41.50 2.18 5.33
N VAL A 592 -40.24 2.28 4.90
CA VAL A 592 -39.87 2.67 3.55
C VAL A 592 -39.99 1.46 2.62
N THR A 593 -40.72 1.60 1.51
CA THR A 593 -40.90 0.50 0.56
C THR A 593 -39.71 0.46 -0.40
N TRP A 594 -38.93 -0.62 -0.33
CA TRP A 594 -37.81 -0.84 -1.25
C TRP A 594 -38.31 -1.32 -2.60
N THR A 595 -37.83 -0.70 -3.69
CA THR A 595 -38.03 -1.22 -5.05
C THR A 595 -36.77 -1.03 -5.86
N MET A 596 -36.24 -2.13 -6.39
CA MET A 596 -35.17 -2.13 -7.37
C MET A 596 -35.73 -1.77 -8.75
N ASP A 597 -36.03 -0.48 -8.96
CA ASP A 597 -36.62 0.01 -10.21
C ASP A 597 -35.53 0.12 -11.30
N GLY A 598 -35.29 -0.99 -12.01
CA GLY A 598 -34.66 -1.01 -13.32
C GLY A 598 -33.16 -1.34 -13.40
N PRO A 599 -32.68 -1.67 -14.62
CA PRO A 599 -31.29 -2.08 -14.87
C PRO A 599 -30.25 -0.96 -14.71
N LEU A 600 -30.69 0.27 -14.41
CA LEU A 600 -29.84 1.47 -14.28
C LEU A 600 -29.81 2.04 -12.84
N HIS A 601 -30.29 1.32 -11.82
CA HIS A 601 -30.31 1.79 -10.42
C HIS A 601 -28.91 2.17 -9.87
N LEU A 602 -27.82 1.70 -10.48
CA LEU A 602 -26.45 2.14 -10.14
C LEU A 602 -26.12 3.60 -10.49
N PHE A 603 -26.95 4.21 -11.33
CA PHE A 603 -26.80 5.59 -11.80
C PHE A 603 -27.74 6.54 -11.09
N ASP A 604 -28.57 6.04 -10.18
CA ASP A 604 -29.35 6.92 -9.35
C ASP A 604 -28.44 7.68 -8.40
N ALA A 605 -28.84 8.93 -8.20
CA ALA A 605 -28.06 9.87 -7.45
C ALA A 605 -28.50 9.81 -6.00
N VAL A 606 -27.53 9.98 -5.10
CA VAL A 606 -27.72 10.02 -3.66
C VAL A 606 -28.65 11.18 -3.33
N SER A 607 -29.94 10.89 -3.15
CA SER A 607 -31.00 11.90 -2.97
C SER A 607 -31.27 12.19 -1.49
N TYR A 608 -31.83 13.36 -1.18
CA TYR A 608 -32.38 13.63 0.16
C TYR A 608 -33.59 12.71 0.43
N PRO A 609 -33.84 12.34 1.70
CA PRO A 609 -35.09 11.69 2.08
C PRO A 609 -36.26 12.64 1.75
N GLN A 610 -37.05 12.31 0.72
CA GLN A 610 -38.17 13.17 0.27
C GLN A 610 -39.39 13.00 1.19
N THR A 611 -40.20 14.06 1.31
CA THR A 611 -41.39 14.21 2.20
C THR A 611 -42.40 13.08 2.30
N VAL A 612 -42.42 12.10 1.40
CA VAL A 612 -43.49 11.08 1.40
C VAL A 612 -42.91 9.76 1.86
N TRP A 613 -42.45 9.75 3.11
CA TRP A 613 -41.95 8.58 3.83
C TRP A 613 -42.86 7.35 3.68
N ALA A 614 -44.19 7.56 3.58
CA ALA A 614 -45.18 6.50 3.43
C ALA A 614 -45.48 6.06 1.97
N LYS A 615 -44.87 6.67 0.95
CA LYS A 615 -45.10 6.33 -0.47
C LYS A 615 -43.83 6.23 -1.32
N LYS A 616 -42.64 6.41 -0.73
CA LYS A 616 -41.38 6.42 -1.47
C LYS A 616 -40.94 5.01 -1.83
N ARG A 617 -40.52 4.89 -3.09
CA ARG A 617 -39.80 3.79 -3.69
C ARG A 617 -38.34 4.25 -3.75
N ASP A 618 -37.52 3.79 -2.83
CA ASP A 618 -36.11 4.19 -2.73
C ASP A 618 -35.17 3.04 -3.08
N ASP A 619 -34.00 3.42 -3.58
CA ASP A 619 -32.84 2.55 -3.77
C ASP A 619 -31.99 2.48 -2.49
N CYS A 620 -30.94 1.66 -2.50
CA CYS A 620 -30.03 1.52 -1.35
C CYS A 620 -29.36 2.83 -0.93
N ASP A 621 -29.18 3.79 -1.84
CA ASP A 621 -28.54 5.07 -1.55
C ASP A 621 -29.45 5.95 -0.70
N GLY A 622 -30.72 6.04 -1.07
CA GLY A 622 -31.72 6.77 -0.28
C GLY A 622 -31.87 6.21 1.13
N PHE A 623 -31.85 4.89 1.28
CA PHE A 623 -31.86 4.22 2.59
C PHE A 623 -30.64 4.59 3.43
N ALA A 624 -29.44 4.50 2.86
CA ALA A 624 -28.21 4.78 3.58
C ALA A 624 -28.13 6.25 4.03
N VAL A 625 -28.55 7.20 3.19
CA VAL A 625 -28.62 8.63 3.57
C VAL A 625 -29.64 8.87 4.67
N LEU A 626 -30.81 8.25 4.58
CA LEU A 626 -31.85 8.38 5.61
C LEU A 626 -31.37 7.81 6.94
N ALA A 627 -30.74 6.63 6.93
CA ALA A 627 -30.15 6.02 8.11
C ALA A 627 -29.09 6.94 8.73
N ALA A 628 -28.21 7.53 7.93
CA ALA A 628 -27.20 8.47 8.39
C ALA A 628 -27.81 9.72 9.06
N ALA A 629 -28.87 10.28 8.48
CA ALA A 629 -29.56 11.44 9.02
C ALA A 629 -30.27 11.12 10.35
N LEU A 630 -30.95 9.98 10.44
CA LEU A 630 -31.59 9.50 11.66
C LEU A 630 -30.57 9.20 12.78
N LEU A 631 -29.44 8.59 12.43
CA LEU A 631 -28.33 8.33 13.35
C LEU A 631 -27.77 9.63 13.92
N ARG A 632 -27.54 10.65 13.10
CA ARG A 632 -27.05 11.96 13.56
C ARG A 632 -28.04 12.67 14.47
N GLN A 633 -29.35 12.52 14.22
CA GLN A 633 -30.38 13.08 15.09
C GLN A 633 -30.39 12.40 16.46
N TRP A 634 -30.24 11.08 16.49
CA TRP A 634 -30.25 10.29 17.72
C TRP A 634 -28.93 10.41 18.51
N GLN A 635 -27.81 10.25 17.84
CA GLN A 635 -26.46 10.25 18.41
C GLN A 635 -25.49 11.00 17.48
N PRO A 636 -25.32 12.33 17.66
CA PRO A 636 -24.45 13.14 16.79
C PRO A 636 -23.01 12.64 16.66
N GLU A 637 -22.49 12.01 17.72
CA GLU A 637 -21.13 11.45 17.79
C GLU A 637 -20.97 10.10 17.07
N SER A 638 -22.03 9.53 16.46
CA SER A 638 -21.95 8.23 15.81
C SER A 638 -21.14 8.24 14.51
N GLY A 639 -20.86 9.44 13.96
CA GLY A 639 -20.04 9.65 12.75
C GLY A 639 -20.45 8.78 11.56
N PRO A 640 -21.72 8.79 11.10
CA PRO A 640 -22.15 7.87 10.07
C PRO A 640 -21.56 8.23 8.71
N VAL A 641 -21.17 7.20 7.96
CA VAL A 641 -20.60 7.26 6.62
C VAL A 641 -21.36 6.35 5.65
N LEU A 642 -21.32 6.69 4.37
CA LEU A 642 -21.85 5.84 3.30
C LEU A 642 -20.73 4.96 2.77
N ILE A 643 -20.96 3.65 2.70
CA ILE A 643 -20.03 2.71 2.08
C ILE A 643 -20.69 2.13 0.85
N THR A 644 -20.09 2.32 -0.33
CA THR A 644 -20.59 1.73 -1.57
C THR A 644 -19.65 0.66 -2.09
N ALA A 645 -20.15 -0.56 -2.28
CA ALA A 645 -19.42 -1.62 -2.96
C ALA A 645 -19.95 -1.82 -4.38
N MET A 646 -19.08 -1.67 -5.39
CA MET A 646 -19.38 -1.98 -6.80
C MET A 646 -19.03 -3.43 -7.10
N LEU A 647 -20.05 -4.25 -7.40
CA LEU A 647 -19.95 -5.71 -7.49
C LEU A 647 -20.28 -6.25 -8.89
N ARG A 648 -19.86 -7.48 -9.19
CA ARG A 648 -20.29 -8.24 -10.38
C ARG A 648 -21.17 -9.44 -10.00
N PRO A 649 -22.33 -9.62 -10.66
CA PRO A 649 -22.94 -8.71 -11.63
C PRO A 649 -23.37 -7.38 -11.00
N VAL A 650 -23.36 -6.31 -11.79
CA VAL A 650 -23.56 -4.91 -11.34
C VAL A 650 -24.78 -4.72 -10.45
N ARG A 651 -25.89 -5.42 -10.72
CA ARG A 651 -27.11 -5.43 -9.90
C ARG A 651 -26.93 -5.87 -8.43
N LYS A 652 -25.77 -6.38 -8.05
CA LYS A 652 -25.44 -6.73 -6.66
C LYS A 652 -24.77 -5.57 -5.91
N SER A 653 -24.32 -4.53 -6.62
CA SER A 653 -23.68 -3.38 -5.98
C SER A 653 -24.63 -2.76 -4.97
N HIS A 654 -24.08 -2.28 -3.86
CA HIS A 654 -24.89 -1.88 -2.73
C HIS A 654 -24.23 -0.75 -1.95
N THR A 655 -25.06 0.16 -1.44
CA THR A 655 -24.66 1.23 -0.54
C THR A 655 -25.26 0.98 0.83
N VAL A 656 -24.43 1.06 1.86
CA VAL A 656 -24.86 0.90 3.26
C VAL A 656 -24.45 2.11 4.09
N CYS A 657 -25.12 2.32 5.22
CA CYS A 657 -24.74 3.34 6.19
C CYS A 657 -24.01 2.68 7.36
N ALA A 658 -22.70 2.90 7.47
CA ALA A 658 -21.89 2.44 8.60
C ALA A 658 -21.70 3.56 9.62
N PHE A 659 -21.53 3.20 10.88
CA PHE A 659 -21.32 4.14 11.98
C PHE A 659 -20.56 3.47 13.13
N ASN A 660 -19.85 4.28 13.92
CA ASN A 660 -19.07 3.78 15.03
C ASN A 660 -19.94 3.67 16.30
N VAL A 661 -19.84 2.54 16.97
CA VAL A 661 -20.47 2.29 18.26
C VAL A 661 -19.37 2.15 19.33
N PRO A 662 -19.28 3.07 20.30
CA PRO A 662 -18.27 3.03 21.34
C PRO A 662 -18.19 1.65 22.01
N GLY A 663 -17.02 1.01 21.96
CA GLY A 663 -16.75 -0.30 22.55
C GLY A 663 -17.23 -1.52 21.75
N ALA A 664 -17.99 -1.35 20.67
CA ALA A 664 -18.50 -2.45 19.84
C ALA A 664 -17.95 -2.47 18.40
N GLY A 665 -17.26 -1.41 17.98
CA GLY A 665 -16.70 -1.27 16.62
C GLY A 665 -17.70 -0.64 15.65
N LEU A 666 -17.58 -0.98 14.37
CA LEU A 666 -18.47 -0.50 13.32
C LEU A 666 -19.72 -1.39 13.24
N TRP A 667 -20.90 -0.77 13.24
CA TRP A 667 -22.16 -1.39 12.82
C TRP A 667 -22.65 -0.72 11.55
N PHE A 668 -23.56 -1.36 10.82
CA PHE A 668 -24.13 -0.74 9.62
C PHE A 668 -25.58 -1.12 9.38
N PHE A 669 -26.30 -0.23 8.71
CA PHE A 669 -27.62 -0.50 8.16
C PHE A 669 -27.50 -1.00 6.73
N ASP A 670 -27.94 -2.24 6.53
CA ASP A 670 -28.17 -2.87 5.23
C ASP A 670 -29.65 -2.69 4.89
N ASN A 671 -29.95 -1.64 4.13
CA ASN A 671 -31.31 -1.13 3.92
C ASN A 671 -32.00 -0.84 5.27
N HIS A 672 -33.02 -1.62 5.62
CA HIS A 672 -33.74 -1.49 6.90
C HIS A 672 -33.24 -2.43 7.99
N THR A 673 -32.24 -3.28 7.71
CA THR A 673 -31.74 -4.27 8.67
C THR A 673 -30.47 -3.75 9.32
N LEU A 674 -30.48 -3.66 10.65
CA LEU A 674 -29.27 -3.34 11.41
C LEU A 674 -28.36 -4.58 11.49
N ARG A 675 -27.16 -4.50 10.93
CA ARG A 675 -26.13 -5.53 11.03
C ARG A 675 -25.23 -5.21 12.22
N ARG A 676 -25.33 -6.05 13.25
CA ARG A 676 -24.48 -6.00 14.43
C ARG A 676 -23.36 -7.03 14.25
N GLY A 677 -22.12 -6.55 14.13
CA GLY A 677 -20.94 -7.39 13.97
C GLY A 677 -19.73 -6.72 14.62
N ARG A 678 -18.61 -7.45 14.68
CA ARG A 678 -17.32 -6.93 15.15
C ARG A 678 -16.49 -6.44 13.96
N TYR A 679 -17.06 -5.53 13.16
CA TYR A 679 -16.35 -4.93 12.04
C TYR A 679 -15.38 -3.88 12.60
N ARG A 680 -14.09 -4.00 12.30
CA ARG A 680 -13.04 -3.09 12.78
C ARG A 680 -12.76 -1.98 11.78
N THR A 681 -12.91 -2.29 10.49
CA THR A 681 -12.62 -1.37 9.38
C THR A 681 -13.79 -1.25 8.41
N TYR A 682 -13.79 -0.21 7.58
CA TYR A 682 -14.76 -0.09 6.49
C TYR A 682 -14.57 -1.19 5.43
N ALA A 683 -13.36 -1.75 5.30
CA ALA A 683 -13.08 -2.89 4.43
C ALA A 683 -13.82 -4.14 4.90
N ASP A 684 -13.96 -4.37 6.21
CA ASP A 684 -14.74 -5.50 6.75
C ASP A 684 -16.22 -5.37 6.38
N VAL A 685 -16.77 -4.16 6.45
CA VAL A 685 -18.15 -3.87 6.05
C VAL A 685 -18.31 -4.05 4.53
N ALA A 686 -17.36 -3.56 3.72
CA ALA A 686 -17.39 -3.75 2.27
C ALA A 686 -17.30 -5.24 1.89
N ALA A 687 -16.50 -6.03 2.61
CA ALA A 687 -16.38 -7.48 2.42
C ALA A 687 -17.66 -8.22 2.82
N GLU A 688 -18.33 -7.81 3.90
CA GLU A 688 -19.65 -8.34 4.26
C GLU A 688 -20.69 -8.05 3.16
N VAL A 689 -20.73 -6.81 2.67
CA VAL A 689 -21.62 -6.37 1.59
C VAL A 689 -21.32 -7.13 0.28
N GLN A 690 -20.04 -7.42 0.02
CA GLN A 690 -19.61 -8.19 -1.15
C GLN A 690 -20.24 -9.59 -1.17
N GLY A 691 -20.26 -10.27 -0.02
CA GLY A 691 -20.64 -11.67 0.09
C GLY A 691 -19.89 -12.54 -0.92
N LYS A 692 -20.62 -13.25 -1.80
CA LYS A 692 -20.04 -14.13 -2.84
C LYS A 692 -19.83 -13.45 -4.20
N ALA A 693 -20.06 -12.14 -4.31
CA ALA A 693 -19.88 -11.42 -5.56
C ALA A 693 -18.41 -11.03 -5.79
N ARG A 694 -18.01 -10.80 -7.05
CA ARG A 694 -16.69 -10.22 -7.33
C ARG A 694 -16.77 -8.71 -7.07
N MET A 695 -15.96 -8.20 -6.16
CA MET A 695 -15.83 -6.76 -5.96
C MET A 695 -14.97 -6.14 -7.06
N VAL A 696 -15.33 -4.96 -7.54
CA VAL A 696 -14.56 -4.18 -8.53
C VAL A 696 -13.86 -3.02 -7.83
N CYS A 697 -14.60 -2.24 -7.05
CA CYS A 697 -14.09 -1.16 -6.23
C CYS A 697 -15.12 -0.86 -5.12
N TRP A 698 -14.69 -0.13 -4.10
CA TRP A 698 -15.57 0.40 -3.08
C TRP A 698 -15.06 1.74 -2.55
N ASP A 699 -15.93 2.49 -1.90
CA ASP A 699 -15.59 3.79 -1.33
C ASP A 699 -16.29 4.06 -0.01
N VAL A 700 -15.80 5.09 0.69
CA VAL A 700 -16.39 5.64 1.91
C VAL A 700 -16.63 7.11 1.69
N VAL A 701 -17.84 7.59 1.99
CA VAL A 701 -18.26 8.95 1.67
C VAL A 701 -19.00 9.60 2.84
N ASP A 702 -18.71 10.87 3.11
CA ASP A 702 -19.50 11.66 4.05
C ASP A 702 -20.90 11.96 3.47
N PRO A 703 -22.00 11.62 4.18
CA PRO A 703 -23.36 11.67 3.64
C PRO A 703 -23.87 13.09 3.31
N ASP A 704 -23.32 14.13 3.94
CA ASP A 704 -23.75 15.52 3.74
C ASP A 704 -23.04 16.15 2.54
N THR A 705 -21.71 16.10 2.58
CA THR A 705 -20.83 16.76 1.60
C THR A 705 -20.68 15.93 0.33
N LEU A 706 -20.96 14.62 0.42
CA LEU A 706 -20.62 13.62 -0.58
C LEU A 706 -19.13 13.68 -0.96
N GLN A 707 -18.27 14.05 0.01
CA GLN A 707 -16.82 13.99 -0.14
C GLN A 707 -16.37 12.56 0.12
N THR A 708 -15.60 12.02 -0.83
CA THR A 708 -14.97 10.71 -0.68
C THR A 708 -13.88 10.80 0.38
N LEU A 709 -14.00 9.96 1.41
CA LEU A 709 -13.07 9.80 2.52
C LEU A 709 -12.03 8.73 2.17
N GLU A 710 -12.48 7.63 1.58
CA GLU A 710 -11.63 6.52 1.13
C GLU A 710 -12.11 5.98 -0.22
N PHE A 711 -11.19 5.47 -1.03
CA PHE A 711 -11.51 4.80 -2.30
C PHE A 711 -10.53 3.67 -2.54
N HIS A 712 -11.05 2.49 -2.83
CA HIS A 712 -10.25 1.27 -2.98
C HIS A 712 -10.66 0.54 -4.25
N VAL A 713 -9.68 0.14 -5.07
CA VAL A 713 -9.89 -0.77 -6.20
C VAL A 713 -9.61 -2.18 -5.70
N ALA A 714 -10.53 -3.12 -5.94
CA ALA A 714 -10.27 -4.50 -5.58
C ALA A 714 -9.09 -4.99 -6.41
N SER A 715 -7.98 -5.35 -5.77
CA SER A 715 -6.87 -6.00 -6.46
C SER A 715 -7.42 -7.28 -7.08
N GLU A 716 -7.09 -7.55 -8.35
CA GLU A 716 -7.32 -8.87 -8.93
C GLU A 716 -6.52 -9.85 -8.07
N ARG A 717 -7.18 -10.47 -7.09
CA ARG A 717 -6.65 -11.69 -6.49
C ARG A 717 -6.37 -12.60 -7.67
N GLN A 718 -5.10 -12.95 -7.83
CA GLN A 718 -4.70 -14.13 -8.57
C GLN A 718 -5.34 -15.32 -7.86
N ASP A 719 -6.59 -15.62 -8.20
CA ASP A 719 -7.14 -16.94 -7.97
C ASP A 719 -6.24 -17.88 -8.77
N GLY A 720 -5.45 -18.68 -8.06
CA GLY A 720 -4.53 -19.67 -8.62
C GLY A 720 -5.24 -20.77 -9.42
#